data_AF-A0AB36C3G1-F1
#
_entry.id   AF-A0AB36C3G1-F1
#
_cell.length_a   1.000
_cell.length_b   1.000
_cell.length_c   1.000
_cell.angle_alpha   90.00
_cell.angle_beta   90.00
_cell.angle_gamma   90.00
#
_symmetry.space_group_name_H-M   'P 1'
#
loop_
_entity.id
_entity.type
_entity.pdbx_description
1 polymer ?
#
loop_
_entity_poly.entity_id
_entity_poly.type
_entity_poly.pdbx_seq_one_letter_code
_entity_poly.pdbx_strand_id
1 'polypeptide(L)'
;MGAQSASAKNPNVKAVPAQWVRLALTLLVAAIISCGCVKAYPWFSAKVFNLTLAGADLHIKLLRLAILFPIWTLVCSWFSFGLPMVGDWLHRNRFRLGAAIILAAVVLNVSGSSMAVWNIWLGRNGTQDLVFGTPRPIRTDEYVVGTPLAFSQAYNNYGYFNGLFGDKPADMFIIKDAPAWFPTEVFRPFHWGYLLLGSSAGLAFYWSARLVVLFLSAYQFFLCVGGDKKPVSRPMAVFGASLITFAPLTQWWFAVNGLPEMLIAVFVSICCFDHMLQRQETWVRLLCGAVIMQCAGMFILTLYPAWQIPMGYILLGLIIAMVIRHWGKIRFKPVQIVGLVVIGLVFTTLLGLALLKSADTIRAMMSTAYPGSRMSKGGGQSPLLMFSSLATLCLPFKDFYESAMLTGNNVEVAAFIDLCPLGMLFAVMNMIKRKKANFLDCYLIAFLVFMSVFAVVGFPAWLSKLTFMSSVTSSRTTVAIGVCNIILLIRCAREWCANHSVKAKAVVAVVYTVCAAVIAYMVFSPYLDVTMTISCAAAGFVLAAAVVSCDLKVGKIVATLATLVMAFSGFAINPVQYSSAPITDQPVVQQVRILQEHKPGVWVAEGGNCARLANLLVANGVKTFNALAVTPDLQGMKRLDPDGTWQRIYNRYAFISINIVDKPVEKPFKLSANDAYTITVTPEQLERLGVTYVLSTNDLNKRRFDGYRFVKIGETVSGETPYEVQRIN
;
A
#
# COMPACT_ATOMS: atom_id res chain seq x y z
N MET A 1 -37.21 -65.88 -51.58
CA MET A 1 -36.17 -65.88 -50.53
C MET A 1 -35.21 -64.74 -50.86
N GLY A 2 -35.35 -63.59 -50.20
CA GLY A 2 -34.63 -62.36 -50.55
C GLY A 2 -34.06 -61.72 -49.28
N ALA A 3 -32.75 -61.51 -49.31
CA ALA A 3 -31.86 -61.16 -48.22
C ALA A 3 -32.27 -59.96 -47.35
N GLN A 4 -32.03 -60.10 -46.05
CA GLN A 4 -31.89 -59.00 -45.09
C GLN A 4 -30.72 -58.09 -45.50
N SER A 5 -30.96 -56.79 -45.61
CA SER A 5 -29.90 -55.78 -45.52
C SER A 5 -30.20 -54.85 -44.34
N ALA A 6 -29.37 -54.97 -43.30
CA ALA A 6 -29.35 -54.07 -42.17
C ALA A 6 -28.70 -52.74 -42.60
N SER A 7 -29.46 -51.64 -42.52
CA SER A 7 -28.89 -50.29 -42.54
C SER A 7 -28.72 -49.82 -41.10
N ALA A 8 -27.46 -49.71 -40.68
CA ALA A 8 -27.05 -49.29 -39.35
C ALA A 8 -27.44 -47.82 -39.09
N LYS A 9 -28.18 -47.57 -38.00
CA LYS A 9 -28.31 -46.23 -37.41
C LYS A 9 -26.92 -45.78 -36.93
N ASN A 10 -26.34 -44.79 -37.60
CA ASN A 10 -25.21 -44.04 -37.03
C ASN A 10 -25.68 -43.30 -35.76
N PRO A 11 -24.94 -43.39 -34.64
CA PRO A 11 -25.31 -42.72 -33.41
C PRO A 11 -25.18 -41.20 -33.58
N ASN A 12 -26.22 -40.47 -33.17
CA ASN A 12 -26.28 -39.03 -33.06
C ASN A 12 -25.04 -38.49 -32.33
N VAL A 13 -24.06 -37.97 -33.08
CA VAL A 13 -22.99 -37.15 -32.53
C VAL A 13 -23.65 -35.82 -32.14
N LYS A 14 -23.88 -35.61 -30.84
CA LYS A 14 -24.34 -34.32 -30.31
C LYS A 14 -23.34 -33.25 -30.74
N ALA A 15 -23.71 -32.42 -31.72
CA ALA A 15 -22.88 -31.32 -32.19
C ALA A 15 -22.51 -30.42 -31.00
N VAL A 16 -21.21 -30.21 -30.78
CA VAL A 16 -20.73 -29.30 -29.74
C VAL A 16 -21.27 -27.90 -30.05
N PRO A 17 -22.01 -27.24 -29.13
CA PRO A 17 -22.57 -25.93 -29.40
C PRO A 17 -21.46 -24.93 -29.79
N ALA A 18 -21.68 -24.13 -30.84
CA ALA A 18 -20.68 -23.22 -31.42
C ALA A 18 -20.00 -22.30 -30.39
N GLN A 19 -20.67 -21.99 -29.28
CA GLN A 19 -20.13 -21.20 -28.17
C GLN A 19 -18.98 -21.92 -27.44
N TRP A 20 -19.03 -23.24 -27.30
CA TRP A 20 -17.96 -24.02 -26.67
C TRP A 20 -16.73 -24.12 -27.57
N VAL A 21 -16.93 -24.25 -28.88
CA VAL A 21 -15.84 -24.18 -29.86
C VAL A 21 -15.16 -22.81 -29.79
N ARG A 22 -15.96 -21.73 -29.73
CA ARG A 22 -15.44 -20.36 -29.61
C ARG A 22 -14.65 -20.17 -28.32
N LEU A 23 -15.16 -20.64 -27.18
CA LEU A 23 -14.45 -20.58 -25.90
C LEU A 23 -13.16 -21.39 -25.91
N ALA A 24 -13.17 -22.60 -26.46
CA ALA A 24 -11.97 -23.42 -26.58
C ALA A 24 -10.88 -22.73 -27.42
N LEU A 25 -11.26 -22.11 -28.54
CA LEU A 25 -10.36 -21.30 -29.35
C LEU A 25 -9.84 -20.07 -28.59
N THR A 26 -10.70 -19.36 -27.83
CA THR A 26 -10.27 -18.24 -26.98
C THR A 26 -9.20 -18.67 -25.98
N LEU A 27 -9.40 -19.82 -25.31
CA LEU A 27 -8.46 -20.37 -24.33
C LEU A 27 -7.15 -20.81 -25.00
N LEU A 28 -7.24 -21.46 -26.17
CA LEU A 28 -6.06 -21.88 -26.92
C LEU A 28 -5.20 -20.68 -27.34
N VAL A 29 -5.82 -19.63 -27.90
CA VAL A 29 -5.12 -18.40 -28.30
C VAL A 29 -4.51 -17.71 -27.08
N ALA A 30 -5.25 -17.61 -25.97
CA ALA A 30 -4.72 -17.04 -24.73
C ALA A 30 -3.52 -17.83 -24.19
N ALA A 31 -3.53 -19.17 -24.28
CA ALA A 31 -2.39 -20.01 -23.89
C ALA A 31 -1.16 -19.76 -24.78
N ILE A 32 -1.35 -19.70 -26.11
CA ILE A 32 -0.26 -19.42 -27.06
C ILE A 32 0.37 -18.05 -26.78
N ILE A 33 -0.45 -17.00 -26.60
CA ILE A 33 0.03 -15.65 -26.30
C ILE A 33 0.77 -15.64 -24.97
N SER A 34 0.22 -16.30 -23.94
CA SER A 34 0.86 -16.37 -22.61
C SER A 34 2.22 -17.04 -22.68
N CYS A 35 2.35 -18.16 -23.39
CA CYS A 35 3.64 -18.82 -23.64
C CYS A 35 4.63 -17.90 -24.37
N GLY A 36 4.15 -17.15 -25.38
CA GLY A 36 4.95 -16.14 -26.08
C GLY A 36 5.44 -15.03 -25.13
N CYS A 37 4.56 -14.48 -24.29
CA CYS A 37 4.90 -13.47 -23.30
C CYS A 37 5.91 -13.98 -22.27
N VAL A 38 5.78 -15.23 -21.79
CA VAL A 38 6.76 -15.84 -20.87
C VAL A 38 8.15 -15.90 -21.50
N LYS A 39 8.24 -16.27 -22.79
CA LYS A 39 9.51 -16.32 -23.54
C LYS A 39 10.07 -14.91 -23.79
N ALA A 40 9.23 -13.94 -24.07
CA ALA A 40 9.62 -12.55 -24.35
C ALA A 40 9.93 -11.73 -23.08
N TYR A 41 9.48 -12.17 -21.91
CA TYR A 41 9.58 -11.39 -20.67
C TYR A 41 11.01 -11.00 -20.28
N PRO A 42 12.05 -11.85 -20.38
CA PRO A 42 13.42 -11.42 -20.09
C PRO A 42 13.90 -10.24 -20.95
N TRP A 43 13.56 -10.24 -22.24
CA TRP A 43 13.83 -9.12 -23.15
C TRP A 43 13.06 -7.86 -22.72
N PHE A 44 11.77 -8.02 -22.40
CA PHE A 44 10.94 -6.93 -21.90
C PHE A 44 11.51 -6.33 -20.60
N SER A 45 11.93 -7.16 -19.65
CA SER A 45 12.54 -6.75 -18.38
C SER A 45 13.81 -5.95 -18.59
N ALA A 46 14.71 -6.41 -19.48
CA ALA A 46 15.93 -5.69 -19.80
C ALA A 46 15.63 -4.33 -20.45
N LYS A 47 14.62 -4.24 -21.32
CA LYS A 47 14.34 -2.99 -22.05
C LYS A 47 13.51 -1.97 -21.27
N VAL A 48 12.52 -2.43 -20.50
CA VAL A 48 11.56 -1.56 -19.79
C VAL A 48 11.98 -1.26 -18.37
N PHE A 49 12.60 -2.22 -17.70
CA PHE A 49 12.99 -2.08 -16.29
C PHE A 49 14.50 -1.94 -16.08
N ASN A 50 15.29 -1.98 -17.16
CA ASN A 50 16.76 -2.04 -17.09
C ASN A 50 17.24 -3.16 -16.16
N LEU A 51 16.52 -4.28 -16.11
CA LEU A 51 16.81 -5.42 -15.25
C LEU A 51 17.03 -6.68 -16.08
N THR A 52 18.28 -7.10 -16.16
CA THR A 52 18.67 -8.38 -16.77
C THR A 52 18.37 -9.51 -15.80
N LEU A 53 17.49 -10.41 -16.18
CA LEU A 53 17.16 -11.60 -15.40
C LEU A 53 18.18 -12.69 -15.69
N ALA A 54 18.76 -13.27 -14.64
CA ALA A 54 19.47 -14.54 -14.77
C ALA A 54 18.50 -15.60 -15.33
N GLY A 55 19.04 -16.63 -16.00
CA GLY A 55 18.22 -17.68 -16.63
C GLY A 55 17.13 -18.17 -15.66
N ALA A 56 15.86 -17.92 -16.01
CA ALA A 56 14.76 -18.17 -15.08
C ALA A 56 14.51 -19.67 -14.94
N ASP A 57 14.48 -20.13 -13.70
CA ASP A 57 14.10 -21.49 -13.34
C ASP A 57 12.72 -21.86 -13.91
N LEU A 58 12.52 -23.16 -14.14
CA LEU A 58 11.26 -23.67 -14.69
C LEU A 58 10.06 -23.22 -13.86
N HIS A 59 10.18 -23.22 -12.53
CA HIS A 59 9.09 -22.83 -11.63
C HIS A 59 8.69 -21.35 -11.83
N ILE A 60 9.63 -20.43 -12.03
CA ILE A 60 9.32 -19.02 -12.33
C ILE A 60 8.62 -18.87 -13.67
N LYS A 61 9.04 -19.62 -14.70
CA LYS A 61 8.36 -19.62 -16.00
C LYS A 61 6.91 -20.13 -15.88
N LEU A 62 6.68 -21.17 -15.07
CA LEU A 62 5.34 -21.69 -14.81
C LEU A 62 4.48 -20.70 -14.02
N LEU A 63 5.04 -20.00 -13.03
CA LEU A 63 4.33 -18.92 -12.31
C LEU A 63 3.93 -17.78 -13.24
N ARG A 64 4.83 -17.34 -14.13
CA ARG A 64 4.50 -16.33 -15.15
C ARG A 64 3.36 -16.81 -16.04
N LEU A 65 3.38 -18.07 -16.47
CA LEU A 65 2.30 -18.66 -17.27
C LEU A 65 0.97 -18.68 -16.51
N ALA A 66 0.98 -19.12 -15.25
CA ALA A 66 -0.20 -19.19 -14.39
C ALA A 66 -0.85 -17.83 -14.15
N ILE A 67 -0.06 -16.75 -14.10
CA ILE A 67 -0.55 -15.37 -13.96
C ILE A 67 -1.01 -14.77 -15.29
N LEU A 68 -0.24 -14.97 -16.37
CA LEU A 68 -0.54 -14.39 -17.68
C LEU A 68 -1.74 -15.04 -18.37
N PHE A 69 -1.94 -16.35 -18.17
CA PHE A 69 -3.01 -17.09 -18.83
C PHE A 69 -4.42 -16.55 -18.51
N PRO A 70 -4.81 -16.31 -17.24
CA PRO A 70 -6.09 -15.67 -16.93
C PRO A 70 -6.22 -14.25 -17.48
N ILE A 71 -5.13 -13.47 -17.50
CA ILE A 71 -5.12 -12.08 -18.02
C ILE A 71 -5.39 -12.10 -19.53
N TRP A 72 -4.66 -12.90 -20.28
CA TRP A 72 -4.86 -13.01 -21.73
C TRP A 72 -6.18 -13.68 -22.08
N THR A 73 -6.67 -14.61 -21.26
CA THR A 73 -8.02 -15.18 -21.41
C THR A 73 -9.08 -14.09 -21.36
N LEU A 74 -8.97 -13.14 -20.42
CA LEU A 74 -9.87 -12.00 -20.35
C LEU A 74 -9.78 -11.11 -21.60
N VAL A 75 -8.57 -10.76 -22.04
CA VAL A 75 -8.35 -9.93 -23.22
C VAL A 75 -8.91 -10.59 -24.47
N CYS A 76 -8.57 -11.86 -24.73
CA CYS A 76 -9.07 -12.64 -25.86
C CYS A 76 -10.60 -12.81 -25.81
N SER A 77 -11.19 -12.90 -24.61
CA SER A 77 -12.63 -12.96 -24.43
C SER A 77 -13.32 -11.68 -24.89
N TRP A 78 -12.70 -10.49 -24.78
CA TRP A 78 -13.29 -9.26 -25.33
C TRP A 78 -13.39 -9.29 -26.85
N PHE A 79 -12.41 -9.88 -27.54
CA PHE A 79 -12.46 -10.06 -29.00
C PHE A 79 -13.46 -11.15 -29.40
N SER A 80 -13.55 -12.22 -28.61
CA SER A 80 -14.41 -13.36 -28.91
C SER A 80 -15.88 -13.12 -28.53
N PHE A 81 -16.19 -12.43 -27.44
CA PHE A 81 -17.56 -12.31 -26.94
C PHE A 81 -18.07 -10.86 -26.89
N GLY A 82 -17.19 -9.87 -27.13
CA GLY A 82 -17.52 -8.46 -27.09
C GLY A 82 -17.52 -7.87 -25.69
N LEU A 83 -17.17 -6.57 -25.60
CA LEU A 83 -17.10 -5.83 -24.33
C LEU A 83 -18.39 -5.88 -23.48
N PRO A 84 -19.61 -5.77 -24.04
CA PRO A 84 -20.83 -5.80 -23.21
C PRO A 84 -21.04 -7.13 -22.51
N MET A 85 -20.94 -8.25 -23.24
CA MET A 85 -21.19 -9.59 -22.69
C MET A 85 -20.17 -9.95 -21.62
N VAL A 86 -18.88 -9.74 -21.90
CA VAL A 86 -17.81 -9.99 -20.92
C VAL A 86 -17.93 -9.05 -19.74
N GLY A 87 -18.21 -7.76 -19.96
CA GLY A 87 -18.39 -6.78 -18.90
C GLY A 87 -19.54 -7.11 -17.96
N ASP A 88 -20.65 -7.62 -18.49
CA ASP A 88 -21.78 -8.08 -17.68
C ASP A 88 -21.44 -9.35 -16.87
N TRP A 89 -20.73 -10.30 -17.48
CA TRP A 89 -20.26 -11.49 -16.79
C TRP A 89 -19.28 -11.15 -15.66
N LEU A 90 -18.31 -10.26 -15.92
CA LEU A 90 -17.37 -9.75 -14.92
C LEU A 90 -18.11 -9.06 -13.78
N HIS A 91 -19.04 -8.17 -14.10
CA HIS A 91 -19.82 -7.47 -13.08
C HIS A 91 -20.58 -8.45 -12.19
N ARG A 92 -21.26 -9.45 -12.77
CA ARG A 92 -22.01 -10.46 -12.01
C ARG A 92 -21.10 -11.32 -11.12
N ASN A 93 -19.91 -11.67 -11.59
CA ASN A 93 -19.01 -12.59 -10.89
C ASN A 93 -17.86 -11.91 -10.12
N ARG A 94 -17.80 -10.57 -10.06
CA ARG A 94 -16.67 -9.78 -9.54
C ARG A 94 -16.15 -10.22 -8.17
N PHE A 95 -17.03 -10.55 -7.22
CA PHE A 95 -16.62 -11.00 -5.89
C PHE A 95 -16.04 -12.42 -5.89
N ARG A 96 -16.60 -13.33 -6.71
CA ARG A 96 -16.06 -14.68 -6.90
C ARG A 96 -14.69 -14.65 -7.57
N LEU A 97 -14.55 -13.80 -8.59
CA LEU A 97 -13.26 -13.57 -9.26
C LEU A 97 -12.23 -12.96 -8.31
N GLY A 98 -12.64 -11.97 -7.50
CA GLY A 98 -11.78 -11.40 -6.47
C GLY A 98 -11.27 -12.45 -5.48
N ALA A 99 -12.17 -13.27 -4.94
CA ALA A 99 -11.81 -14.37 -4.05
C ALA A 99 -10.88 -15.38 -4.73
N ALA A 100 -11.13 -15.73 -6.00
CA ALA A 100 -10.28 -16.62 -6.76
C ALA A 100 -8.87 -16.05 -6.98
N ILE A 101 -8.73 -14.75 -7.25
CA ILE A 101 -7.43 -14.07 -7.41
C ILE A 101 -6.64 -14.11 -6.09
N ILE A 102 -7.30 -13.81 -4.96
CA ILE A 102 -6.67 -13.86 -3.62
C ILE A 102 -6.21 -15.28 -3.33
N LEU A 103 -7.09 -16.27 -3.51
CA LEU A 103 -6.76 -17.68 -3.29
C LEU A 103 -5.60 -18.14 -4.18
N ALA A 104 -5.62 -17.77 -5.46
CA ALA A 104 -4.53 -18.10 -6.38
C ALA A 104 -3.21 -17.47 -5.94
N ALA A 105 -3.19 -16.20 -5.52
CA ALA A 105 -1.98 -15.56 -5.03
C ALA A 105 -1.41 -16.25 -3.77
N VAL A 106 -2.28 -16.66 -2.85
CA VAL A 106 -1.91 -17.41 -1.64
C VAL A 106 -1.35 -18.79 -1.99
N VAL A 107 -2.05 -19.55 -2.84
CA VAL A 107 -1.62 -20.91 -3.26
C VAL A 107 -0.31 -20.87 -4.03
N LEU A 108 -0.13 -19.89 -4.91
CA LEU A 108 1.11 -19.68 -5.66
C LEU A 108 2.22 -19.03 -4.81
N ASN A 109 1.92 -18.63 -3.58
CA ASN A 109 2.84 -17.97 -2.65
C ASN A 109 3.55 -16.75 -3.26
N VAL A 110 2.77 -15.88 -3.92
CA VAL A 110 3.26 -14.66 -4.57
C VAL A 110 2.80 -13.40 -3.82
N SER A 111 3.70 -12.42 -3.71
CA SER A 111 3.42 -11.14 -3.04
C SER A 111 3.99 -9.95 -3.81
N GLY A 112 3.58 -8.74 -3.40
CA GLY A 112 4.08 -7.48 -3.97
C GLY A 112 5.35 -6.93 -3.29
N SER A 113 5.95 -7.71 -2.39
CA SER A 113 7.03 -7.25 -1.50
C SER A 113 8.35 -7.07 -2.26
N SER A 114 9.10 -6.03 -1.90
CA SER A 114 10.46 -5.78 -2.42
C SER A 114 11.54 -6.56 -1.67
N MET A 115 11.20 -7.64 -0.97
CA MET A 115 12.13 -8.41 -0.15
C MET A 115 13.35 -8.99 -0.88
N ALA A 116 13.32 -9.16 -2.20
CA ALA A 116 14.51 -9.56 -2.96
C ALA A 116 15.68 -8.55 -2.85
N VAL A 117 15.43 -7.33 -2.35
CA VAL A 117 16.51 -6.39 -1.98
C VAL A 117 17.42 -6.97 -0.89
N TRP A 118 16.93 -7.85 -0.01
CA TRP A 118 17.77 -8.55 0.96
C TRP A 118 18.84 -9.42 0.30
N ASN A 119 18.50 -10.09 -0.81
CA ASN A 119 19.51 -10.84 -1.58
C ASN A 119 20.61 -9.90 -2.09
N ILE A 120 20.24 -8.72 -2.60
CA ILE A 120 21.21 -7.73 -3.10
C ILE A 120 22.15 -7.28 -1.98
N TRP A 121 21.61 -6.95 -0.80
CA TRP A 121 22.43 -6.49 0.34
C TRP A 121 23.34 -7.57 0.91
N LEU A 122 22.92 -8.83 0.87
CA LEU A 122 23.69 -9.97 1.39
C LEU A 122 24.54 -10.65 0.30
N GLY A 123 24.79 -9.97 -0.82
CA GLY A 123 25.71 -10.42 -1.87
C GLY A 123 25.18 -11.58 -2.72
N ARG A 124 23.87 -11.83 -2.71
CA ARG A 124 23.19 -12.85 -3.52
C ARG A 124 22.51 -12.26 -4.74
N ASN A 125 22.03 -13.12 -5.63
CA ASN A 125 21.30 -12.71 -6.82
C ASN A 125 19.96 -12.05 -6.46
N GLY A 126 19.86 -10.73 -6.65
CA GLY A 126 18.64 -9.93 -6.44
C GLY A 126 17.48 -10.23 -7.40
N THR A 127 17.71 -11.04 -8.42
CA THR A 127 16.67 -11.52 -9.35
C THR A 127 16.16 -12.93 -9.02
N GLN A 128 16.74 -13.58 -8.01
CA GLN A 128 16.27 -14.87 -7.53
C GLN A 128 14.81 -14.75 -7.06
N ASP A 129 13.98 -15.70 -7.50
CA ASP A 129 12.55 -15.80 -7.19
C ASP A 129 11.68 -14.62 -7.67
N LEU A 130 12.21 -13.75 -8.54
CA LEU A 130 11.48 -12.63 -9.09
C LEU A 130 10.62 -13.07 -10.30
N VAL A 131 9.30 -13.02 -10.15
CA VAL A 131 8.35 -13.39 -11.20
C VAL A 131 8.17 -12.23 -12.19
N PHE A 132 7.83 -11.03 -11.70
CA PHE A 132 7.66 -9.82 -12.53
C PHE A 132 8.17 -8.55 -11.83
N GLY A 133 8.43 -7.49 -12.60
CA GLY A 133 8.79 -6.16 -12.10
C GLY A 133 10.22 -6.06 -11.56
N THR A 134 10.48 -5.04 -10.74
CA THR A 134 11.76 -4.79 -10.09
C THR A 134 11.58 -4.60 -8.57
N PRO A 135 12.45 -5.20 -7.74
CA PRO A 135 12.52 -4.86 -6.32
C PRO A 135 12.85 -3.37 -6.15
N ARG A 136 12.24 -2.72 -5.15
CA ARG A 136 12.39 -1.27 -4.93
C ARG A 136 13.17 -0.98 -3.64
N PRO A 137 14.48 -0.67 -3.71
CA PRO A 137 15.29 -0.38 -2.52
C PRO A 137 14.73 0.74 -1.65
N ILE A 138 14.07 1.74 -2.26
CA ILE A 138 13.51 2.90 -1.57
C ILE A 138 12.35 2.57 -0.63
N ARG A 139 11.73 1.38 -0.75
CA ARG A 139 10.53 1.00 0.03
C ARG A 139 10.88 0.27 1.33
N THR A 140 11.89 0.77 2.05
CA THR A 140 12.39 0.14 3.29
C THR A 140 11.31 -0.05 4.36
N ASP A 141 10.36 0.89 4.45
CA ASP A 141 9.23 0.78 5.39
C ASP A 141 8.39 -0.49 5.19
N GLU A 142 8.41 -1.05 3.97
CA GLU A 142 7.73 -2.32 3.67
C GLU A 142 8.62 -3.52 4.02
N TYR A 143 9.74 -3.72 3.31
CA TYR A 143 10.52 -4.97 3.41
C TYR A 143 11.56 -5.01 4.55
N VAL A 144 11.85 -3.87 5.19
CA VAL A 144 12.76 -3.76 6.36
C VAL A 144 12.00 -3.53 7.66
N VAL A 145 10.80 -2.93 7.60
CA VAL A 145 10.00 -2.63 8.80
C VAL A 145 8.75 -3.52 8.87
N GLY A 146 7.74 -3.26 8.03
CA GLY A 146 6.44 -3.93 8.12
C GLY A 146 6.51 -5.46 8.00
N THR A 147 7.17 -5.96 6.94
CA THR A 147 7.28 -7.40 6.71
C THR A 147 8.09 -8.11 7.82
N PRO A 148 9.27 -7.62 8.25
CA PRO A 148 9.98 -8.14 9.41
C PRO A 148 9.17 -8.14 10.72
N LEU A 149 8.43 -7.07 11.01
CA LEU A 149 7.55 -6.99 12.18
C LEU A 149 6.47 -8.09 12.13
N ALA A 150 5.83 -8.28 10.97
CA ALA A 150 4.84 -9.33 10.79
C ALA A 150 5.44 -10.74 10.93
N PHE A 151 6.64 -10.97 10.39
CA PHE A 151 7.32 -12.26 10.44
C PHE A 151 7.78 -12.63 11.85
N SER A 152 8.24 -11.64 12.63
CA SER A 152 8.66 -11.84 14.02
C SER A 152 7.55 -12.42 14.91
N GLN A 153 6.29 -12.20 14.56
CA GLN A 153 5.15 -12.68 15.34
C GLN A 153 4.98 -14.19 15.32
N ALA A 154 5.46 -14.86 14.26
CA ALA A 154 5.47 -16.32 14.21
C ALA A 154 6.32 -16.93 15.35
N TYR A 155 7.36 -16.22 15.80
CA TYR A 155 8.24 -16.63 16.89
C TYR A 155 7.76 -16.18 18.28
N ASN A 156 6.63 -15.47 18.35
CA ASN A 156 6.00 -15.00 19.58
C ASN A 156 4.55 -15.51 19.71
N ASN A 157 4.17 -16.55 18.95
CA ASN A 157 2.80 -17.07 18.88
C ASN A 157 1.74 -15.98 18.63
N TYR A 158 2.09 -14.94 17.88
CA TYR A 158 1.27 -13.76 17.63
C TYR A 158 0.77 -13.07 18.91
N GLY A 159 1.57 -13.10 19.98
CA GLY A 159 1.26 -12.47 21.26
C GLY A 159 1.28 -10.94 21.19
N TYR A 160 0.50 -10.30 22.06
CA TYR A 160 0.32 -8.84 22.08
C TYR A 160 1.63 -8.05 22.29
N PHE A 161 2.52 -8.56 23.13
CA PHE A 161 3.86 -8.00 23.36
C PHE A 161 4.91 -8.98 22.86
N ASN A 162 5.93 -8.50 22.14
CA ASN A 162 7.01 -9.32 21.61
C ASN A 162 8.37 -8.94 22.24
N GLY A 163 9.01 -9.90 22.90
CA GLY A 163 10.28 -9.73 23.60
C GLY A 163 11.54 -9.81 22.74
N LEU A 164 11.42 -9.98 21.42
CA LEU A 164 12.55 -10.05 20.49
C LEU A 164 13.20 -8.69 20.21
N PHE A 165 12.49 -7.59 20.45
CA PHE A 165 12.91 -6.24 20.09
C PHE A 165 13.51 -5.53 21.30
N GLY A 166 14.74 -5.04 21.15
CA GLY A 166 15.34 -4.20 22.18
C GLY A 166 15.46 -4.92 23.53
N ASP A 167 15.42 -4.13 24.59
CA ASP A 167 15.45 -4.61 25.96
C ASP A 167 14.08 -4.55 26.66
N LYS A 168 13.09 -3.92 26.00
CA LYS A 168 11.71 -3.85 26.45
C LYS A 168 10.80 -4.50 25.40
N PRO A 169 9.85 -5.38 25.80
CA PRO A 169 8.89 -5.96 24.86
C PRO A 169 8.15 -4.90 24.04
N ALA A 170 8.11 -5.10 22.72
CA ALA A 170 7.39 -4.23 21.79
C ALA A 170 5.89 -4.54 21.83
N ASP A 171 5.06 -3.50 21.92
CA ASP A 171 3.61 -3.60 21.78
C ASP A 171 3.25 -3.74 20.31
N MET A 172 2.88 -4.96 19.92
CA MET A 172 2.65 -5.30 18.52
C MET A 172 1.28 -4.88 18.03
N PHE A 173 0.33 -4.57 18.93
CA PHE A 173 -1.02 -4.22 18.51
C PHE A 173 -1.11 -2.78 18.04
N ILE A 174 -0.42 -1.83 18.68
CA ILE A 174 -0.37 -0.45 18.16
C ILE A 174 0.64 -0.27 17.02
N ILE A 175 1.49 -1.28 16.76
CA ILE A 175 2.28 -1.35 15.55
C ILE A 175 1.34 -1.74 14.40
N LYS A 176 1.10 -0.79 13.49
CA LYS A 176 0.09 -0.90 12.44
C LYS A 176 0.18 -2.17 11.57
N ASP A 177 1.39 -2.68 11.32
CA ASP A 177 1.64 -3.78 10.36
C ASP A 177 1.84 -5.16 11.02
N ALA A 178 1.69 -5.25 12.36
CA ALA A 178 1.95 -6.48 13.08
C ALA A 178 0.64 -7.23 13.42
N PRO A 179 0.51 -8.52 13.01
CA PRO A 179 -0.62 -9.36 13.34
C PRO A 179 -0.53 -9.85 14.78
N ALA A 180 -1.59 -9.71 15.57
CA ALA A 180 -1.63 -10.20 16.96
C ALA A 180 -2.98 -10.84 17.31
N TRP A 181 -2.95 -11.92 18.07
CA TRP A 181 -4.16 -12.55 18.60
C TRP A 181 -4.75 -11.70 19.73
N PHE A 182 -5.73 -10.88 19.35
CA PHE A 182 -6.52 -10.09 20.29
C PHE A 182 -7.94 -9.88 19.73
N PRO A 183 -9.01 -9.82 20.55
CA PRO A 183 -10.38 -9.67 20.04
C PRO A 183 -10.58 -8.48 19.09
N THR A 184 -9.85 -7.39 19.32
CA THR A 184 -9.88 -6.17 18.50
C THR A 184 -9.28 -6.36 17.10
N GLU A 185 -8.56 -7.46 16.84
CA GLU A 185 -8.04 -7.83 15.52
C GLU A 185 -9.15 -8.09 14.48
N VAL A 186 -10.41 -8.21 14.93
CA VAL A 186 -11.58 -8.20 14.05
C VAL A 186 -11.62 -6.98 13.11
N PHE A 187 -11.01 -5.87 13.52
CA PHE A 187 -10.92 -4.63 12.76
C PHE A 187 -9.75 -4.59 11.76
N ARG A 188 -8.89 -5.61 11.73
CA ARG A 188 -7.73 -5.70 10.82
C ARG A 188 -7.77 -6.98 9.98
N PRO A 189 -8.79 -7.15 9.11
CA PRO A 189 -9.01 -8.38 8.36
C PRO A 189 -7.85 -8.78 7.43
N PHE A 190 -7.03 -7.82 7.00
CA PHE A 190 -5.88 -8.12 6.15
C PHE A 190 -4.74 -8.82 6.88
N HIS A 191 -4.71 -8.76 8.21
CA HIS A 191 -3.73 -9.48 9.04
C HIS A 191 -4.07 -10.96 9.23
N TRP A 192 -5.34 -11.35 9.03
CA TRP A 192 -5.79 -12.70 9.31
C TRP A 192 -5.07 -13.76 8.47
N GLY A 193 -4.58 -13.39 7.29
CA GLY A 193 -3.71 -14.27 6.50
C GLY A 193 -2.48 -14.72 7.27
N TYR A 194 -1.80 -13.80 7.98
CA TYR A 194 -0.65 -14.15 8.81
C TYR A 194 -1.03 -15.05 9.98
N LEU A 195 -2.14 -14.73 10.65
CA LEU A 195 -2.62 -15.45 11.82
C LEU A 195 -3.04 -16.89 11.50
N LEU A 196 -3.63 -17.12 10.32
CA LEU A 196 -4.21 -18.40 9.93
C LEU A 196 -3.28 -19.25 9.06
N LEU A 197 -2.41 -18.63 8.26
CA LEU A 197 -1.63 -19.31 7.21
C LEU A 197 -0.11 -19.21 7.41
N GLY A 198 0.36 -18.52 8.47
CA GLY A 198 1.78 -18.28 8.73
C GLY A 198 2.37 -17.16 7.86
N SER A 199 3.68 -16.93 8.00
CA SER A 199 4.35 -15.72 7.47
C SER A 199 4.30 -15.59 5.95
N SER A 200 4.67 -16.63 5.19
CA SER A 200 4.78 -16.55 3.72
C SER A 200 3.41 -16.45 3.04
N ALA A 201 2.50 -17.40 3.33
CA ALA A 201 1.14 -17.39 2.77
C ALA A 201 0.32 -16.20 3.29
N GLY A 202 0.56 -15.79 4.54
CA GLY A 202 -0.03 -14.59 5.12
C GLY A 202 0.38 -13.30 4.42
N LEU A 203 1.66 -13.18 4.02
CA LEU A 203 2.12 -12.06 3.20
C LEU A 203 1.45 -12.05 1.82
N ALA A 204 1.36 -13.20 1.16
CA ALA A 204 0.64 -13.32 -0.12
C ALA A 204 -0.83 -12.89 0.00
N PHE A 205 -1.51 -13.29 1.08
CA PHE A 205 -2.86 -12.86 1.40
C PHE A 205 -2.93 -11.34 1.65
N TYR A 206 -2.06 -10.81 2.51
CA TYR A 206 -2.01 -9.39 2.87
C TYR A 206 -1.88 -8.50 1.63
N TRP A 207 -1.00 -8.84 0.69
CA TRP A 207 -0.85 -8.10 -0.55
C TRP A 207 -2.04 -8.23 -1.50
N SER A 208 -2.46 -9.47 -1.80
CA SER A 208 -3.50 -9.73 -2.79
C SER A 208 -4.88 -9.27 -2.33
N ALA A 209 -5.24 -9.49 -1.05
CA ALA A 209 -6.52 -9.10 -0.49
C ALA A 209 -6.70 -7.58 -0.49
N ARG A 210 -5.68 -6.81 -0.08
CA ARG A 210 -5.76 -5.34 -0.12
C ARG A 210 -5.94 -4.80 -1.53
N LEU A 211 -5.24 -5.36 -2.51
CA LEU A 211 -5.33 -4.92 -3.90
C LEU A 211 -6.72 -5.17 -4.48
N VAL A 212 -7.23 -6.40 -4.32
CA VAL A 212 -8.53 -6.83 -4.84
C VAL A 212 -9.67 -6.10 -4.13
N VAL A 213 -9.64 -6.01 -2.80
CA VAL A 213 -10.69 -5.35 -2.02
C VAL A 213 -10.69 -3.84 -2.28
N LEU A 214 -9.52 -3.19 -2.43
CA LEU A 214 -9.45 -1.78 -2.82
C LEU A 214 -10.10 -1.54 -4.19
N PHE A 215 -9.77 -2.36 -5.19
CA PHE A 215 -10.38 -2.22 -6.52
C PHE A 215 -11.90 -2.42 -6.48
N LEU A 216 -12.38 -3.48 -5.83
CA LEU A 216 -13.81 -3.80 -5.76
C LEU A 216 -14.60 -2.77 -4.94
N SER A 217 -14.04 -2.28 -3.84
CA SER A 217 -14.65 -1.24 -3.00
C SER A 217 -14.71 0.10 -3.72
N ALA A 218 -13.62 0.53 -4.37
CA ALA A 218 -13.60 1.74 -5.18
C ALA A 218 -14.60 1.65 -6.34
N TYR A 219 -14.65 0.51 -7.04
CA TYR A 219 -15.62 0.25 -8.10
C TYR A 219 -17.07 0.39 -7.60
N GLN A 220 -17.39 -0.26 -6.48
CA GLN A 220 -18.73 -0.20 -5.90
C GLN A 220 -19.08 1.20 -5.39
N PHE A 221 -18.09 1.92 -4.84
CA PHE A 221 -18.24 3.29 -4.38
C PHE A 221 -18.54 4.26 -5.53
N PHE A 222 -17.85 4.18 -6.67
CA PHE A 222 -18.16 5.04 -7.81
C PHE A 222 -19.54 4.77 -8.42
N LEU A 223 -20.05 3.53 -8.32
CA LEU A 223 -21.44 3.24 -8.67
C LEU A 223 -22.43 3.88 -7.68
N CYS A 224 -22.10 3.86 -6.39
CA CYS A 224 -22.93 4.43 -5.30
C CYS A 224 -22.96 5.97 -5.31
N VAL A 225 -21.82 6.61 -5.54
CA VAL A 225 -21.69 8.07 -5.47
C VAL A 225 -22.27 8.79 -6.70
N GLY A 226 -22.82 8.08 -7.68
CA GLY A 226 -23.54 8.67 -8.81
C GLY A 226 -24.79 9.48 -8.39
N GLY A 227 -25.34 10.29 -9.29
CA GLY A 227 -26.60 10.99 -9.04
C GLY A 227 -27.81 10.18 -9.52
N ASP A 228 -28.94 10.26 -8.80
CA ASP A 228 -30.17 9.49 -9.08
C ASP A 228 -30.64 9.59 -10.53
N LYS A 229 -30.50 10.76 -11.16
CA LYS A 229 -30.93 11.00 -12.54
C LYS A 229 -29.89 10.61 -13.60
N LYS A 230 -28.61 10.49 -13.24
CA LYS A 230 -27.50 10.21 -14.16
C LYS A 230 -26.46 9.33 -13.45
N PRO A 231 -26.69 8.01 -13.36
CA PRO A 231 -25.76 7.11 -12.69
C PRO A 231 -24.45 6.98 -13.46
N VAL A 232 -23.37 6.72 -12.73
CA VAL A 232 -22.05 6.40 -13.28
C VAL A 232 -22.15 5.08 -14.05
N SER A 233 -21.60 5.03 -15.26
CA SER A 233 -21.60 3.81 -16.06
C SER A 233 -20.58 2.81 -15.51
N ARG A 234 -20.80 1.50 -15.70
CA ARG A 234 -19.84 0.48 -15.25
C ARG A 234 -18.41 0.70 -15.76
N PRO A 235 -18.16 1.05 -17.04
CA PRO A 235 -16.80 1.34 -17.50
C PRO A 235 -16.17 2.55 -16.80
N MET A 236 -16.96 3.60 -16.50
CA MET A 236 -16.46 4.75 -15.75
C MET A 236 -16.18 4.42 -14.28
N ALA A 237 -16.95 3.54 -13.67
CA ALA A 237 -16.66 3.07 -12.31
C ALA A 237 -15.39 2.20 -12.28
N VAL A 238 -15.15 1.36 -13.31
CA VAL A 238 -13.89 0.63 -13.48
C VAL A 238 -12.73 1.60 -13.65
N PHE A 239 -12.89 2.61 -14.50
CA PHE A 239 -11.88 3.62 -14.71
C PHE A 239 -11.58 4.40 -13.40
N GLY A 240 -12.61 4.86 -12.69
CA GLY A 240 -12.44 5.49 -11.37
C GLY A 240 -11.74 4.59 -10.37
N ALA A 241 -12.10 3.30 -10.30
CA ALA A 241 -11.42 2.33 -9.45
C ALA A 241 -9.94 2.15 -9.83
N SER A 242 -9.61 2.24 -11.12
CA SER A 242 -8.22 2.18 -11.62
C SER A 242 -7.41 3.43 -11.26
N LEU A 243 -8.03 4.62 -11.31
CA LEU A 243 -7.43 5.89 -10.88
C LEU A 243 -7.10 5.92 -9.38
N ILE A 244 -7.74 5.06 -8.58
CA ILE A 244 -7.41 4.91 -7.16
C ILE A 244 -6.43 3.75 -6.95
N THR A 245 -6.78 2.56 -7.42
CA THR A 245 -6.06 1.31 -7.08
C THR A 245 -4.68 1.28 -7.71
N PHE A 246 -4.59 1.60 -9.01
CA PHE A 246 -3.35 1.49 -9.78
C PHE A 246 -2.59 2.83 -9.88
N ALA A 247 -3.03 3.86 -9.17
CA ALA A 247 -2.31 5.12 -9.13
C ALA A 247 -0.89 4.94 -8.56
N PRO A 248 0.10 5.70 -9.09
CA PRO A 248 1.45 5.69 -8.54
C PRO A 248 1.48 5.91 -7.02
N LEU A 249 0.71 6.88 -6.50
CA LEU A 249 0.64 7.14 -5.06
C LEU A 249 0.22 5.90 -4.27
N THR A 250 -0.88 5.24 -4.65
CA THR A 250 -1.36 4.03 -3.95
C THR A 250 -0.33 2.92 -4.01
N GLN A 251 0.33 2.73 -5.15
CA GLN A 251 1.23 1.60 -5.36
C GLN A 251 2.58 1.79 -4.66
N TRP A 252 3.14 3.01 -4.64
CA TRP A 252 4.36 3.32 -3.89
C TRP A 252 4.13 3.18 -2.38
N TRP A 253 2.99 3.66 -1.88
CA TRP A 253 2.58 3.59 -0.47
C TRP A 253 1.81 2.31 -0.09
N PHE A 254 1.74 1.31 -0.99
CA PHE A 254 0.77 0.22 -0.89
C PHE A 254 0.82 -0.57 0.42
N ALA A 255 2.01 -0.84 0.94
CA ALA A 255 2.21 -1.62 2.16
C ALA A 255 2.79 -0.78 3.31
N VAL A 256 2.48 0.52 3.32
CA VAL A 256 3.02 1.46 4.31
C VAL A 256 1.90 2.40 4.78
N ASN A 257 1.81 2.64 6.09
CA ASN A 257 0.90 3.63 6.71
C ASN A 257 -0.61 3.38 6.48
N GLY A 258 -1.01 2.16 6.11
CA GLY A 258 -2.41 1.74 6.00
C GLY A 258 -3.26 2.50 4.97
N LEU A 259 -2.65 3.04 3.92
CA LEU A 259 -3.38 3.84 2.92
C LEU A 259 -4.49 3.03 2.22
N PRO A 260 -4.26 1.81 1.70
CA PRO A 260 -5.34 1.00 1.13
C PRO A 260 -6.47 0.75 2.12
N GLU A 261 -6.15 0.46 3.38
CA GLU A 261 -7.09 0.19 4.46
C GLU A 261 -7.98 1.42 4.74
N MET A 262 -7.40 2.62 4.80
CA MET A 262 -8.16 3.87 4.94
C MET A 262 -9.11 4.11 3.76
N LEU A 263 -8.64 3.89 2.52
CA LEU A 263 -9.47 4.05 1.32
C LEU A 263 -10.61 3.02 1.29
N ILE A 264 -10.31 1.75 1.58
CA ILE A 264 -11.29 0.67 1.69
C ILE A 264 -12.33 1.00 2.76
N ALA A 265 -11.90 1.43 3.95
CA ALA A 265 -12.79 1.80 5.04
C ALA A 265 -13.76 2.91 4.64
N VAL A 266 -13.28 3.97 3.97
CA VAL A 266 -14.13 5.07 3.48
C VAL A 266 -15.11 4.58 2.41
N PHE A 267 -14.64 3.83 1.41
CA PHE A 267 -15.49 3.39 0.31
C PHE A 267 -16.55 2.36 0.72
N VAL A 268 -16.15 1.36 1.51
CA VAL A 268 -17.06 0.31 1.99
C VAL A 268 -18.07 0.90 2.97
N SER A 269 -17.64 1.74 3.93
CA SER A 269 -18.57 2.35 4.90
C SER A 269 -19.64 3.19 4.21
N ILE A 270 -19.28 3.99 3.20
CA ILE A 270 -20.26 4.79 2.45
C ILE A 270 -21.20 3.92 1.63
N CYS A 271 -20.72 2.85 0.99
CA CYS A 271 -21.59 1.90 0.28
C CYS A 271 -22.56 1.19 1.23
N CYS A 272 -22.08 0.74 2.39
CA CYS A 272 -22.91 0.10 3.41
C CYS A 272 -23.90 1.10 4.02
N PHE A 273 -23.50 2.35 4.23
CA PHE A 273 -24.37 3.39 4.78
C PHE A 273 -25.50 3.73 3.80
N ASP A 274 -25.19 3.95 2.53
CA ASP A 274 -26.19 4.16 1.48
C ASP A 274 -27.15 2.96 1.38
N HIS A 275 -26.63 1.73 1.41
CA HIS A 275 -27.47 0.53 1.37
C HIS A 275 -28.36 0.37 2.62
N MET A 276 -27.82 0.69 3.81
CA MET A 276 -28.55 0.67 5.08
C MET A 276 -29.73 1.64 5.09
N LEU A 277 -29.55 2.83 4.51
CA LEU A 277 -30.61 3.85 4.40
C LEU A 277 -31.69 3.46 3.38
N GLN A 278 -31.34 2.73 2.33
CA GLN A 278 -32.29 2.27 1.30
C GLN A 278 -33.15 1.07 1.74
N ARG A 279 -32.56 0.14 2.48
CA ARG A 279 -33.20 -1.12 2.88
C ARG A 279 -33.92 -0.99 4.21
N GLN A 280 -34.92 -1.85 4.47
CA GLN A 280 -35.74 -1.84 5.70
C GLN A 280 -35.63 -3.16 6.48
N GLU A 281 -34.99 -4.16 5.90
CA GLU A 281 -34.75 -5.46 6.50
C GLU A 281 -33.77 -5.34 7.67
N THR A 282 -34.17 -5.85 8.83
CA THR A 282 -33.37 -5.74 10.07
C THR A 282 -31.98 -6.34 9.90
N TRP A 283 -31.87 -7.55 9.34
CA TRP A 283 -30.57 -8.21 9.17
C TRP A 283 -29.63 -7.43 8.24
N VAL A 284 -30.15 -6.81 7.16
CA VAL A 284 -29.33 -6.01 6.24
C VAL A 284 -28.78 -4.78 6.96
N ARG A 285 -29.62 -4.07 7.71
CA ARG A 285 -29.19 -2.87 8.44
C ARG A 285 -28.19 -3.18 9.54
N LEU A 286 -28.41 -4.26 10.28
CA LEU A 286 -27.47 -4.68 11.32
C LEU A 286 -26.14 -5.16 10.72
N LEU A 287 -26.17 -5.90 9.60
CA LEU A 287 -24.95 -6.28 8.89
C LEU A 287 -24.20 -5.05 8.36
N CYS A 288 -24.89 -4.09 7.73
CA CYS A 288 -24.27 -2.84 7.31
C CYS A 288 -23.70 -2.07 8.51
N GLY A 289 -24.41 -1.99 9.64
CA GLY A 289 -23.92 -1.36 10.86
C GLY A 289 -22.66 -2.03 11.39
N ALA A 290 -22.61 -3.36 11.43
CA ALA A 290 -21.44 -4.13 11.84
C ALA A 290 -20.24 -3.89 10.91
N VAL A 291 -20.45 -3.91 9.58
CA VAL A 291 -19.39 -3.62 8.60
C VAL A 291 -18.91 -2.17 8.71
N ILE A 292 -19.80 -1.20 8.95
CA ILE A 292 -19.42 0.20 9.18
C ILE A 292 -18.55 0.32 10.44
N MET A 293 -18.89 -0.38 11.53
CA MET A 293 -18.04 -0.43 12.73
C MET A 293 -16.70 -1.12 12.46
N GLN A 294 -16.66 -2.16 11.63
CA GLN A 294 -15.41 -2.79 11.23
C GLN A 294 -14.52 -1.81 10.44
N CYS A 295 -15.10 -1.06 9.49
CA CYS A 295 -14.42 0.00 8.76
C CYS A 295 -13.95 1.13 9.69
N ALA A 296 -14.76 1.53 10.68
CA ALA A 296 -14.38 2.54 11.66
C ALA A 296 -13.18 2.08 12.50
N GLY A 297 -13.18 0.82 12.96
CA GLY A 297 -12.06 0.22 13.67
C GLY A 297 -10.80 0.17 12.81
N MET A 298 -10.91 -0.31 11.57
CA MET A 298 -9.82 -0.34 10.59
C MET A 298 -9.23 1.06 10.36
N PHE A 299 -10.10 2.06 10.18
CA PHE A 299 -9.70 3.44 9.96
C PHE A 299 -8.94 3.98 11.18
N ILE A 300 -9.48 3.84 12.40
CA ILE A 300 -8.86 4.35 13.64
C ILE A 300 -7.51 3.65 13.91
N LEU A 301 -7.48 2.33 13.81
CA LEU A 301 -6.31 1.50 14.13
C LEU A 301 -5.19 1.56 13.10
N THR A 302 -5.37 2.34 12.01
CA THR A 302 -4.27 2.70 11.10
C THR A 302 -3.25 3.62 11.75
N LEU A 303 -3.66 4.39 12.78
CA LEU A 303 -2.78 5.22 13.62
C LEU A 303 -1.84 6.17 12.84
N TYR A 304 -2.36 6.75 11.75
CA TYR A 304 -1.62 7.70 10.90
C TYR A 304 -2.42 9.00 10.65
N PRO A 305 -2.44 9.93 11.63
CA PRO A 305 -3.28 11.13 11.60
C PRO A 305 -3.09 12.00 10.36
N ALA A 306 -1.88 12.02 9.79
CA ALA A 306 -1.54 12.82 8.62
C ALA A 306 -2.43 12.51 7.39
N TRP A 307 -2.96 11.29 7.28
CA TRP A 307 -3.95 10.93 6.26
C TRP A 307 -5.34 10.70 6.82
N GLN A 308 -5.47 10.19 8.04
CA GLN A 308 -6.78 10.00 8.67
C GLN A 308 -7.56 11.30 8.80
N ILE A 309 -6.92 12.42 9.17
CA ILE A 309 -7.61 13.70 9.34
C ILE A 309 -8.17 14.21 8.00
N PRO A 310 -7.37 14.36 6.93
CA PRO A 310 -7.89 14.75 5.62
C PRO A 310 -8.97 13.79 5.08
N MET A 311 -8.77 12.47 5.20
CA MET A 311 -9.77 11.49 4.76
C MET A 311 -11.05 11.53 5.60
N GLY A 312 -10.95 11.88 6.88
CA GLY A 312 -12.08 12.06 7.79
C GLY A 312 -13.00 13.21 7.35
N TYR A 313 -12.44 14.31 6.85
CA TYR A 313 -13.23 15.39 6.25
C TYR A 313 -13.98 14.90 4.99
N ILE A 314 -13.33 14.13 4.11
CA ILE A 314 -13.99 13.55 2.94
C ILE A 314 -15.15 12.64 3.37
N LEU A 315 -14.89 11.76 4.34
CA LEU A 315 -15.89 10.84 4.88
C LEU A 315 -17.09 11.60 5.46
N LEU A 316 -16.86 12.68 6.22
CA LEU A 316 -17.91 13.52 6.78
C LEU A 316 -18.81 14.12 5.68
N GLY A 317 -18.21 14.71 4.65
CA GLY A 317 -18.96 15.26 3.51
C GLY A 317 -19.82 14.20 2.80
N LEU A 318 -19.26 13.00 2.62
CA LEU A 318 -19.97 11.86 2.01
C LEU A 318 -21.13 11.37 2.89
N ILE A 319 -20.94 11.25 4.21
CA ILE A 319 -22.00 10.87 5.16
C ILE A 319 -23.16 11.87 5.09
N ILE A 320 -22.86 13.18 5.18
CA ILE A 320 -23.88 14.23 5.10
C ILE A 320 -24.61 14.16 3.75
N ALA A 321 -23.89 13.97 2.64
CA ALA A 321 -24.50 13.83 1.33
C ALA A 321 -25.45 12.63 1.22
N MET A 322 -25.12 11.49 1.84
CA MET A 322 -26.01 10.33 1.87
C MET A 322 -27.25 10.58 2.74
N VAL A 323 -27.10 11.27 3.89
CA VAL A 323 -28.24 11.68 4.73
C VAL A 323 -29.17 12.62 3.96
N ILE A 324 -28.63 13.64 3.27
CA ILE A 324 -29.42 14.57 2.44
C ILE A 324 -30.15 13.83 1.33
N ARG A 325 -29.49 12.88 0.65
CA ARG A 325 -30.08 12.09 -0.45
C ARG A 325 -31.32 11.30 0.00
N HIS A 326 -31.26 10.72 1.19
CA HIS A 326 -32.33 9.88 1.73
C HIS A 326 -33.24 10.61 2.74
N TRP A 327 -33.09 11.93 2.88
CA TRP A 327 -33.84 12.73 3.85
C TRP A 327 -35.35 12.53 3.70
N GLY A 328 -36.05 12.43 4.83
CA GLY A 328 -37.49 12.13 4.89
C GLY A 328 -37.89 10.67 4.60
N LYS A 329 -36.99 9.84 4.05
CA LYS A 329 -37.20 8.39 3.86
C LYS A 329 -36.57 7.54 4.97
N ILE A 330 -35.70 8.14 5.78
CA ILE A 330 -35.01 7.48 6.89
C ILE A 330 -36.03 7.12 7.98
N ARG A 331 -36.25 5.83 8.20
CA ARG A 331 -37.10 5.30 9.27
C ARG A 331 -36.46 4.05 9.83
N PHE A 332 -36.24 3.98 11.14
CA PHE A 332 -35.69 2.80 11.82
C PHE A 332 -36.72 2.17 12.75
N LYS A 333 -36.78 0.84 12.78
CA LYS A 333 -37.58 0.09 13.76
C LYS A 333 -36.86 0.08 15.11
N PRO A 334 -37.56 0.04 16.26
CA PRO A 334 -36.93 -0.04 17.59
C PRO A 334 -35.87 -1.14 17.70
N VAL A 335 -36.17 -2.36 17.19
CA VAL A 335 -35.22 -3.49 17.16
C VAL A 335 -33.91 -3.17 16.41
N GLN A 336 -33.99 -2.35 15.36
CA GLN A 336 -32.82 -1.94 14.58
C GLN A 336 -31.99 -0.92 15.35
N ILE A 337 -32.64 0.02 16.03
CA ILE A 337 -31.96 1.01 16.88
C ILE A 337 -31.22 0.29 18.02
N VAL A 338 -31.92 -0.58 18.74
CA VAL A 338 -31.32 -1.38 19.82
C VAL A 338 -30.16 -2.22 19.29
N GLY A 339 -30.32 -2.92 18.16
CA GLY A 339 -29.25 -3.70 17.56
C GLY A 339 -28.03 -2.85 17.15
N LEU A 340 -28.25 -1.65 16.58
CA LEU A 340 -27.16 -0.72 16.24
C LEU A 340 -26.45 -0.17 17.49
N VAL A 341 -27.19 0.09 18.58
CA VAL A 341 -26.60 0.50 19.87
C VAL A 341 -25.75 -0.63 20.45
N VAL A 342 -26.23 -1.87 20.41
CA VAL A 342 -25.45 -3.04 20.86
C VAL A 342 -24.17 -3.20 20.02
N ILE A 343 -24.27 -3.09 18.70
CA ILE A 343 -23.10 -3.12 17.80
C ILE A 343 -22.12 -1.99 18.17
N GLY A 344 -22.62 -0.78 18.44
CA GLY A 344 -21.80 0.35 18.89
C GLY A 344 -21.12 0.09 20.23
N LEU A 345 -21.81 -0.52 21.20
CA LEU A 345 -21.25 -0.86 22.51
C LEU A 345 -20.17 -1.95 22.40
N VAL A 346 -20.40 -2.98 21.57
CA VAL A 346 -19.38 -4.00 21.30
C VAL A 346 -18.15 -3.36 20.66
N PHE A 347 -18.36 -2.48 19.67
CA PHE A 347 -17.28 -1.74 19.04
C PHE A 347 -16.46 -0.90 20.04
N THR A 348 -17.12 -0.09 20.87
CA THR A 348 -16.42 0.75 21.86
C THR A 348 -15.72 -0.08 22.93
N THR A 349 -16.30 -1.20 23.34
CA THR A 349 -15.68 -2.13 24.29
C THR A 349 -14.41 -2.74 23.71
N LEU A 350 -14.47 -3.29 22.49
CA LEU A 350 -13.30 -3.89 21.83
C LEU A 350 -12.19 -2.87 21.59
N LEU A 351 -12.53 -1.66 21.14
CA LEU A 351 -11.55 -0.61 20.94
C LEU A 351 -10.96 -0.14 22.28
N GLY A 352 -11.80 0.05 23.30
CA GLY A 352 -11.39 0.42 24.65
C GLY A 352 -10.42 -0.57 25.27
N LEU A 353 -10.66 -1.88 25.11
CA LEU A 353 -9.75 -2.94 25.58
C LEU A 353 -8.35 -2.83 24.98
N ALA A 354 -8.25 -2.59 23.67
CA ALA A 354 -6.96 -2.41 23.01
C ALA A 354 -6.26 -1.12 23.47
N LEU A 355 -6.98 -0.01 23.55
CA LEU A 355 -6.41 1.27 23.99
C LEU A 355 -5.93 1.22 25.45
N LEU A 356 -6.67 0.53 26.33
CA LEU A 356 -6.26 0.33 27.73
C LEU A 356 -5.01 -0.55 27.82
N LYS A 357 -4.96 -1.66 27.06
CA LYS A 357 -3.81 -2.56 27.05
C LYS A 357 -2.53 -1.91 26.50
N SER A 358 -2.69 -0.94 25.60
CA SER A 358 -1.58 -0.16 25.02
C SER A 358 -1.40 1.23 25.63
N ALA A 359 -2.05 1.55 26.75
CA ALA A 359 -2.07 2.91 27.30
C ALA A 359 -0.67 3.44 27.64
N ASP A 360 0.20 2.60 28.19
CA ASP A 360 1.59 2.97 28.49
C ASP A 360 2.39 3.25 27.22
N THR A 361 2.21 2.42 26.21
CA THR A 361 2.86 2.57 24.91
C THR A 361 2.41 3.85 24.21
N ILE A 362 1.11 4.14 24.21
CA ILE A 362 0.53 5.36 23.63
C ILE A 362 1.06 6.60 24.35
N ARG A 363 1.08 6.60 25.69
CA ARG A 363 1.65 7.70 26.49
C ARG A 363 3.12 7.93 26.18
N ALA A 364 3.91 6.86 26.13
CA ALA A 364 5.32 6.93 25.77
C ALA A 364 5.50 7.53 24.37
N MET A 365 4.77 7.05 23.37
CA MET A 365 4.83 7.55 21.98
C MET A 365 4.45 9.04 21.88
N MET A 366 3.38 9.47 22.54
CA MET A 366 2.97 10.89 22.54
C MET A 366 3.99 11.82 23.23
N SER A 367 4.78 11.29 24.17
CA SER A 367 5.85 12.02 24.86
C SER A 367 7.20 12.04 24.15
N THR A 368 7.30 11.39 22.98
CA THR A 368 8.55 11.34 22.22
C THR A 368 8.92 12.69 21.60
N ALA A 369 10.23 12.94 21.47
CA ALA A 369 10.73 14.07 20.69
C ALA A 369 10.38 13.94 19.20
N TYR A 370 10.23 12.70 18.71
CA TYR A 370 9.71 12.39 17.38
C TYR A 370 9.02 11.00 17.36
N PRO A 371 7.81 10.87 16.78
CA PRO A 371 7.00 11.93 16.17
C PRO A 371 6.09 12.70 17.16
N GLY A 372 6.07 12.36 18.45
CA GLY A 372 5.07 12.82 19.43
C GLY A 372 4.91 14.34 19.54
N SER A 373 6.00 15.08 19.72
CA SER A 373 5.97 16.54 19.84
C SER A 373 5.89 17.31 18.52
N ARG A 374 5.68 16.63 17.38
CA ARG A 374 5.67 17.26 16.06
C ARG A 374 4.39 18.08 15.84
N MET A 375 4.54 19.29 15.29
CA MET A 375 3.44 20.14 14.82
C MET A 375 3.74 20.66 13.41
N SER A 376 2.75 20.65 12.52
CA SER A 376 2.82 21.29 11.20
C SER A 376 1.95 22.54 11.13
N LYS A 377 2.41 23.52 10.36
CA LYS A 377 1.62 24.69 9.95
C LYS A 377 1.22 24.63 8.47
N GLY A 378 1.53 23.54 7.78
CA GLY A 378 1.39 23.47 6.33
C GLY A 378 2.37 24.40 5.60
N GLY A 379 2.04 24.77 4.37
CA GLY A 379 2.80 25.69 3.53
C GLY A 379 3.98 25.06 2.79
N GLY A 380 4.50 25.82 1.82
CA GLY A 380 5.75 25.51 1.11
C GLY A 380 5.60 24.60 -0.11
N GLN A 381 4.39 24.17 -0.47
CA GLN A 381 4.15 23.41 -1.70
C GLN A 381 3.91 24.34 -2.89
N SER A 382 4.41 23.95 -4.07
CA SER A 382 4.09 24.65 -5.31
C SER A 382 2.63 24.42 -5.70
N PRO A 383 1.85 25.45 -6.06
CA PRO A 383 0.48 25.27 -6.54
C PRO A 383 0.43 24.46 -7.85
N LEU A 384 1.50 24.45 -8.63
CA LEU A 384 1.59 23.69 -9.88
C LEU A 384 1.59 22.16 -9.66
N LEU A 385 1.91 21.70 -8.45
CA LEU A 385 1.92 20.28 -8.10
C LEU A 385 0.53 19.64 -8.28
N MET A 386 -0.54 20.41 -8.09
CA MET A 386 -1.91 19.93 -8.30
C MET A 386 -2.21 19.57 -9.76
N PHE A 387 -1.40 20.04 -10.71
CA PHE A 387 -1.63 19.88 -12.15
C PHE A 387 -0.54 19.04 -12.84
N SER A 388 0.46 18.57 -12.11
CA SER A 388 1.62 17.85 -12.65
C SER A 388 1.54 16.32 -12.48
N SER A 389 0.39 15.79 -12.03
CA SER A 389 0.25 14.38 -11.64
C SER A 389 0.60 13.39 -12.75
N LEU A 390 0.46 13.75 -14.04
CA LEU A 390 0.83 12.90 -15.17
C LEU A 390 2.29 12.44 -15.15
N ALA A 391 3.21 13.27 -14.65
CA ALA A 391 4.63 12.91 -14.53
C ALA A 391 4.86 11.66 -13.67
N THR A 392 3.96 11.43 -12.70
CA THR A 392 4.10 10.33 -11.74
C THR A 392 3.90 8.96 -12.37
N LEU A 393 3.30 8.89 -13.57
CA LEU A 393 3.19 7.66 -14.37
C LEU A 393 4.56 7.08 -14.75
N CYS A 394 5.60 7.90 -14.78
CA CYS A 394 6.95 7.51 -15.17
C CYS A 394 7.83 7.02 -14.01
N LEU A 395 7.46 7.29 -12.76
CA LEU A 395 8.22 6.89 -11.56
C LEU A 395 8.56 5.39 -11.46
N PRO A 396 7.78 4.44 -12.03
CA PRO A 396 8.19 3.03 -12.02
C PRO A 396 9.41 2.74 -12.92
N PHE A 397 9.67 3.59 -13.93
CA PHE A 397 10.61 3.31 -15.00
C PHE A 397 11.91 4.12 -14.91
N LYS A 398 11.92 5.19 -14.12
CA LYS A 398 13.09 6.04 -13.87
C LYS A 398 13.06 6.53 -12.43
N ASP A 399 14.19 6.46 -11.74
CA ASP A 399 14.29 6.99 -10.39
C ASP A 399 14.30 8.52 -10.41
N PHE A 400 13.52 9.10 -9.51
CA PHE A 400 13.46 10.54 -9.31
C PHE A 400 14.65 10.97 -8.46
N TYR A 401 15.40 11.97 -8.94
CA TYR A 401 16.63 12.42 -8.29
C TYR A 401 16.50 13.79 -7.62
N GLU A 402 15.78 14.74 -8.22
CA GLU A 402 15.24 15.98 -7.62
C GLU A 402 14.76 16.93 -8.74
N SER A 403 14.03 17.99 -8.39
CA SER A 403 13.72 19.10 -9.29
C SER A 403 13.75 20.44 -8.55
N ALA A 404 13.71 21.55 -9.30
CA ALA A 404 13.65 22.89 -8.70
C ALA A 404 12.38 23.13 -7.86
N MET A 405 11.31 22.34 -8.08
CA MET A 405 10.01 22.50 -7.42
C MET A 405 9.63 21.33 -6.50
N LEU A 406 10.39 20.23 -6.54
CA LEU A 406 10.11 19.01 -5.79
C LEU A 406 11.38 18.44 -5.18
N THR A 407 11.27 18.10 -3.91
CA THR A 407 12.30 17.39 -3.15
C THR A 407 11.75 16.06 -2.68
N GLY A 408 12.64 15.07 -2.54
CA GLY A 408 12.29 13.74 -2.07
C GLY A 408 12.60 12.66 -3.10
N ASN A 409 11.94 11.52 -2.94
CA ASN A 409 12.13 10.33 -3.76
C ASN A 409 10.81 9.95 -4.47
N ASN A 410 10.82 8.85 -5.24
CA ASN A 410 9.66 8.37 -5.99
C ASN A 410 8.40 8.22 -5.12
N VAL A 411 8.55 7.81 -3.85
CA VAL A 411 7.44 7.59 -2.92
C VAL A 411 6.83 8.93 -2.46
N GLU A 412 7.69 9.91 -2.15
CA GLU A 412 7.25 11.22 -1.64
C GLU A 412 6.63 12.12 -2.71
N VAL A 413 7.06 12.01 -3.98
CA VAL A 413 6.51 12.80 -5.10
C VAL A 413 5.37 12.10 -5.85
N ALA A 414 5.05 10.85 -5.50
CA ALA A 414 3.95 10.13 -6.14
C ALA A 414 2.60 10.80 -5.86
N ALA A 415 1.73 10.84 -6.87
CA ALA A 415 0.41 11.45 -6.81
C ALA A 415 -0.66 10.51 -7.38
N PHE A 416 -1.92 10.77 -7.04
CA PHE A 416 -3.05 10.23 -7.80
C PHE A 416 -3.09 10.90 -9.18
N ILE A 417 -3.44 10.14 -10.22
CA ILE A 417 -3.74 10.71 -11.54
C ILE A 417 -5.18 11.20 -11.53
N ASP A 418 -5.38 12.41 -11.04
CA ASP A 418 -6.71 12.94 -10.69
C ASP A 418 -7.35 13.84 -11.75
N LEU A 419 -6.60 14.14 -12.81
CA LEU A 419 -6.98 15.02 -13.91
C LEU A 419 -7.47 16.40 -13.46
N CYS A 420 -6.92 16.92 -12.36
CA CYS A 420 -7.19 18.27 -11.89
C CYS A 420 -6.89 19.30 -13.00
N PRO A 421 -7.75 20.31 -13.25
CA PRO A 421 -8.96 20.67 -12.50
C PRO A 421 -10.27 20.19 -13.15
N LEU A 422 -10.25 19.22 -14.07
CA LEU A 422 -11.44 18.85 -14.86
C LEU A 422 -12.66 18.50 -14.00
N GLY A 423 -12.47 17.77 -12.90
CA GLY A 423 -13.55 17.43 -11.99
C GLY A 423 -14.25 18.64 -11.38
N MET A 424 -13.47 19.63 -10.90
CA MET A 424 -14.01 20.89 -10.37
C MET A 424 -14.72 21.71 -11.46
N LEU A 425 -14.12 21.82 -12.64
CA LEU A 425 -14.72 22.55 -13.76
C LEU A 425 -16.05 21.93 -14.18
N PHE A 426 -16.12 20.61 -14.34
CA PHE A 426 -17.36 19.92 -14.68
C PHE A 426 -18.44 20.13 -13.61
N ALA A 427 -18.08 20.03 -12.33
CA ALA A 427 -19.00 20.27 -11.23
C ALA A 427 -19.60 21.69 -11.28
N VAL A 428 -18.76 22.72 -11.39
CA VAL A 428 -19.20 24.12 -11.46
C VAL A 428 -20.07 24.36 -12.69
N MET A 429 -19.64 23.93 -13.88
CA MET A 429 -20.40 24.09 -15.13
C MET A 429 -21.77 23.39 -15.06
N ASN A 430 -21.83 22.20 -14.47
CA ASN A 430 -23.09 21.47 -14.29
C ASN A 430 -24.04 22.24 -13.36
N MET A 431 -23.55 22.77 -12.23
CA MET A 431 -24.38 23.56 -11.30
C MET A 431 -24.88 24.87 -11.92
N ILE A 432 -24.03 25.58 -12.68
CA ILE A 432 -24.41 26.79 -13.43
C ILE A 432 -25.49 26.44 -14.46
N LYS A 433 -25.29 25.40 -15.27
CA LYS A 433 -26.26 24.98 -16.30
C LYS A 433 -27.60 24.54 -15.69
N ARG A 434 -27.57 23.83 -14.56
CA ARG A 434 -28.78 23.44 -13.82
C ARG A 434 -29.43 24.61 -13.07
N LYS A 435 -28.73 25.73 -12.88
CA LYS A 435 -29.09 26.82 -11.96
C LYS A 435 -29.40 26.30 -10.53
N LYS A 436 -28.70 25.25 -10.10
CA LYS A 436 -28.94 24.60 -8.81
C LYS A 436 -27.63 24.04 -8.25
N ALA A 437 -27.31 24.45 -7.02
CA ALA A 437 -26.18 23.93 -6.28
C ALA A 437 -26.40 22.47 -5.86
N ASN A 438 -25.32 21.68 -5.86
CA ASN A 438 -25.28 20.34 -5.30
C ASN A 438 -24.40 20.36 -4.05
N PHE A 439 -24.95 19.96 -2.90
CA PHE A 439 -24.22 20.01 -1.64
C PHE A 439 -22.87 19.29 -1.70
N LEU A 440 -22.85 18.04 -2.20
CA LEU A 440 -21.61 17.24 -2.22
C LEU A 440 -20.57 17.89 -3.12
N ASP A 441 -20.97 18.35 -4.30
CA ASP A 441 -20.06 18.97 -5.25
C ASP A 441 -19.48 20.29 -4.68
N CYS A 442 -20.32 21.13 -4.05
CA CYS A 442 -19.89 22.34 -3.34
C CYS A 442 -18.95 22.02 -2.17
N TYR A 443 -19.28 21.01 -1.36
CA TYR A 443 -18.47 20.59 -0.22
C TYR A 443 -17.08 20.14 -0.66
N LEU A 444 -16.99 19.28 -1.68
CA LEU A 444 -15.73 18.77 -2.20
C LEU A 444 -14.87 19.89 -2.80
N ILE A 445 -15.47 20.86 -3.51
CA ILE A 445 -14.75 22.04 -4.01
C ILE A 445 -14.23 22.90 -2.85
N ALA A 446 -15.06 23.20 -1.85
CA ALA A 446 -14.64 23.96 -0.68
C ALA A 446 -13.51 23.26 0.09
N PHE A 447 -13.60 21.93 0.22
CA PHE A 447 -12.57 21.12 0.83
C PHE A 447 -11.26 21.13 0.02
N LEU A 448 -11.34 21.04 -1.31
CA LEU A 448 -10.16 21.15 -2.18
C LEU A 448 -9.47 22.51 -2.00
N VAL A 449 -10.23 23.60 -1.95
CA VAL A 449 -9.69 24.94 -1.66
C VAL A 449 -9.03 24.97 -0.28
N PHE A 450 -9.71 24.48 0.76
CA PHE A 450 -9.18 24.41 2.12
C PHE A 450 -7.83 23.67 2.18
N MET A 451 -7.75 22.48 1.58
CA MET A 451 -6.52 21.68 1.55
C MET A 451 -5.41 22.34 0.72
N SER A 452 -5.77 22.98 -0.39
CA SER A 452 -4.81 23.68 -1.25
C SER A 452 -4.20 24.89 -0.55
N VAL A 453 -5.02 25.68 0.17
CA VAL A 453 -4.53 26.80 0.96
C VAL A 453 -3.59 26.32 2.07
N PHE A 454 -3.97 25.25 2.80
CA PHE A 454 -3.08 24.68 3.81
C PHE A 454 -1.76 24.16 3.21
N ALA A 455 -1.80 23.51 2.05
CA ALA A 455 -0.61 22.95 1.42
C ALA A 455 0.35 24.03 0.90
N VAL A 456 -0.18 25.06 0.24
CA VAL A 456 0.63 26.10 -0.44
C VAL A 456 1.01 27.22 0.52
N VAL A 457 0.03 27.80 1.22
CA VAL A 457 0.21 28.98 2.07
C VAL A 457 0.51 28.59 3.51
N GLY A 458 -0.17 27.56 4.02
CA GLY A 458 -0.13 27.19 5.43
C GLY A 458 -1.10 27.99 6.29
N PHE A 459 -1.27 27.57 7.55
CA PHE A 459 -2.16 28.17 8.52
C PHE A 459 -1.39 28.69 9.74
N PRO A 460 -1.91 29.74 10.41
CA PRO A 460 -1.49 30.07 11.77
C PRO A 460 -1.66 28.88 12.73
N ALA A 461 -0.82 28.80 13.75
CA ALA A 461 -0.78 27.64 14.67
C ALA A 461 -2.14 27.35 15.34
N TRP A 462 -2.89 28.38 15.72
CA TRP A 462 -4.21 28.22 16.33
C TRP A 462 -5.20 27.58 15.36
N LEU A 463 -5.16 27.96 14.08
CA LEU A 463 -6.04 27.43 13.04
C LEU A 463 -5.65 25.99 12.68
N SER A 464 -4.34 25.70 12.58
CA SER A 464 -3.85 24.32 12.40
C SER A 464 -4.31 23.41 13.53
N LYS A 465 -4.29 23.87 14.79
CA LYS A 465 -4.78 23.10 15.94
C LYS A 465 -6.30 22.93 15.90
N LEU A 466 -7.05 24.01 15.65
CA LEU A 466 -8.51 23.99 15.61
C LEU A 466 -9.06 23.04 14.53
N THR A 467 -8.37 22.98 13.38
CA THR A 467 -8.73 22.12 12.26
C THR A 467 -8.05 20.74 12.32
N PHE A 468 -7.35 20.43 13.41
CA PHE A 468 -6.50 19.24 13.57
C PHE A 468 -5.35 19.09 12.54
N MET A 469 -5.23 20.00 11.57
CA MET A 469 -4.18 20.02 10.55
C MET A 469 -2.77 20.19 11.13
N SER A 470 -2.62 20.51 12.43
CA SER A 470 -1.35 20.46 13.14
C SER A 470 -0.66 19.09 13.06
N SER A 471 -1.42 18.02 12.83
CA SER A 471 -0.91 16.64 12.67
C SER A 471 -0.71 16.22 11.21
N VAL A 472 -0.94 17.13 10.25
CA VAL A 472 -0.89 16.86 8.81
C VAL A 472 0.23 17.68 8.18
N THR A 473 1.13 17.06 7.42
CA THR A 473 2.16 17.80 6.68
C THR A 473 1.61 18.25 5.34
N SER A 474 2.18 19.33 4.78
CA SER A 474 1.77 19.89 3.48
C SER A 474 1.75 18.81 2.38
N SER A 475 2.79 17.96 2.33
CA SER A 475 2.91 16.88 1.34
C SER A 475 1.84 15.81 1.45
N ARG A 476 1.27 15.56 2.64
CA ARG A 476 0.30 14.48 2.87
C ARG A 476 -1.12 14.88 2.47
N THR A 477 -1.37 16.17 2.22
CA THR A 477 -2.65 16.66 1.67
C THR A 477 -2.95 16.15 0.26
N THR A 478 -1.92 15.79 -0.52
CA THR A 478 -2.03 15.32 -1.91
C THR A 478 -2.96 14.12 -2.06
N VAL A 479 -2.97 13.22 -1.06
CA VAL A 479 -3.89 12.07 -1.00
C VAL A 479 -5.34 12.52 -1.03
N ALA A 480 -5.71 13.43 -0.12
CA ALA A 480 -7.09 13.88 0.02
C ALA A 480 -7.53 14.76 -1.16
N ILE A 481 -6.63 15.60 -1.68
CA ILE A 481 -6.86 16.40 -2.89
C ILE A 481 -7.16 15.47 -4.07
N GLY A 482 -6.30 14.48 -4.31
CA GLY A 482 -6.45 13.54 -5.42
C GLY A 482 -7.74 12.71 -5.34
N VAL A 483 -8.07 12.17 -4.16
CA VAL A 483 -9.33 11.42 -3.96
C VAL A 483 -10.55 12.31 -4.23
N CYS A 484 -10.59 13.52 -3.70
CA CYS A 484 -11.69 14.47 -3.93
C CYS A 484 -11.84 14.85 -5.40
N ASN A 485 -10.72 15.13 -6.09
CA ASN A 485 -10.74 15.43 -7.52
C ASN A 485 -11.26 14.25 -8.33
N ILE A 486 -10.84 13.01 -8.04
CA ILE A 486 -11.34 11.82 -8.73
C ILE A 486 -12.84 11.62 -8.47
N ILE A 487 -13.32 11.84 -7.24
CA ILE A 487 -14.76 11.76 -6.93
C ILE A 487 -15.56 12.74 -7.80
N LEU A 488 -15.16 14.01 -7.85
CA LEU A 488 -15.79 15.03 -8.68
C LEU A 488 -15.72 14.67 -10.16
N LEU A 489 -14.54 14.23 -10.63
CA LEU A 489 -14.30 13.86 -12.02
C LEU A 489 -15.27 12.78 -12.50
N ILE A 490 -15.31 11.63 -11.81
CA ILE A 490 -16.12 10.48 -12.22
C ILE A 490 -17.61 10.78 -12.10
N ARG A 491 -18.02 11.49 -11.04
CA ARG A 491 -19.43 11.82 -10.79
C ARG A 491 -19.98 12.84 -11.78
N CYS A 492 -19.21 13.87 -12.12
CA CYS A 492 -19.68 15.02 -12.91
C CYS A 492 -19.48 14.84 -14.43
N ALA A 493 -18.57 13.96 -14.86
CA ALA A 493 -18.22 13.78 -16.27
C ALA A 493 -19.42 13.46 -17.16
N ARG A 494 -20.25 12.47 -16.81
CA ARG A 494 -21.37 12.02 -17.65
C ARG A 494 -22.37 13.14 -17.92
N GLU A 495 -22.66 13.93 -16.90
CA GLU A 495 -23.57 15.05 -17.07
C GLU A 495 -22.99 16.11 -18.00
N TRP A 496 -21.73 16.49 -17.78
CA TRP A 496 -21.06 17.49 -18.60
C TRP A 496 -21.01 17.03 -20.06
N CYS A 497 -20.64 15.77 -20.30
CA CYS A 497 -20.53 15.20 -21.63
C CYS A 497 -21.87 15.19 -22.38
N ALA A 498 -22.96 14.79 -21.71
CA ALA A 498 -24.29 14.76 -22.31
C ALA A 498 -24.80 16.16 -22.75
N ASN A 499 -24.13 17.22 -22.30
CA ASN A 499 -24.53 18.61 -22.47
C ASN A 499 -23.64 19.37 -23.47
N HIS A 500 -22.62 18.73 -24.05
CA HIS A 500 -21.63 19.36 -24.92
C HIS A 500 -21.40 18.56 -26.20
N SER A 501 -21.01 19.26 -27.28
CA SER A 501 -20.75 18.65 -28.58
C SER A 501 -19.45 17.82 -28.57
N VAL A 502 -19.32 16.91 -29.54
CA VAL A 502 -18.08 16.10 -29.73
C VAL A 502 -16.85 16.98 -29.95
N LYS A 503 -17.01 18.11 -30.68
CA LYS A 503 -15.93 19.07 -30.88
C LYS A 503 -15.46 19.69 -29.56
N ALA A 504 -16.39 20.13 -28.70
CA ALA A 504 -16.05 20.69 -27.39
C ALA A 504 -15.33 19.67 -26.49
N LYS A 505 -15.79 18.41 -26.49
CA LYS A 505 -15.14 17.31 -25.78
C LYS A 505 -13.69 17.10 -26.25
N ALA A 506 -13.47 17.05 -27.56
CA ALA A 506 -12.14 16.89 -28.14
C ALA A 506 -11.21 18.05 -27.78
N VAL A 507 -11.71 19.30 -27.86
CA VAL A 507 -10.95 20.49 -27.46
C VAL A 507 -10.54 20.42 -26.00
N VAL A 508 -11.46 20.05 -25.09
CA VAL A 508 -11.13 19.92 -23.65
C VAL A 508 -10.06 18.86 -23.42
N ALA A 509 -10.14 17.69 -24.08
CA ALA A 509 -9.12 16.66 -23.94
C ALA A 509 -7.74 17.12 -24.44
N VAL A 510 -7.67 17.79 -25.59
CA VAL A 510 -6.41 18.29 -26.16
C VAL A 510 -5.82 19.41 -25.30
N VAL A 511 -6.63 20.42 -24.94
CA VAL A 511 -6.17 21.55 -24.12
C VAL A 511 -5.68 21.07 -22.75
N TYR A 512 -6.45 20.20 -22.08
CA TYR A 512 -6.02 19.61 -20.83
C TYR A 512 -4.67 18.90 -20.97
N THR A 513 -4.53 18.07 -22.01
CA THR A 513 -3.31 17.28 -22.22
C THR A 513 -2.09 18.17 -22.41
N VAL A 514 -2.20 19.20 -23.26
CA VAL A 514 -1.10 20.13 -23.52
C VAL A 514 -0.72 20.88 -22.24
N CYS A 515 -1.69 21.45 -21.53
CA CYS A 515 -1.42 22.16 -20.28
C CYS A 515 -0.80 21.25 -19.21
N ALA A 516 -1.38 20.07 -18.99
CA ALA A 516 -0.89 19.13 -17.98
C ALA A 516 0.51 18.60 -18.32
N ALA A 517 0.82 18.35 -19.60
CA ALA A 517 2.15 17.92 -20.03
C ALA A 517 3.20 19.04 -19.85
N VAL A 518 2.87 20.28 -20.19
CA VAL A 518 3.76 21.43 -19.98
C VAL A 518 4.02 21.66 -18.49
N ILE A 519 2.97 21.64 -17.66
CA ILE A 519 3.13 21.80 -16.21
C ILE A 519 3.91 20.63 -15.60
N ALA A 520 3.63 19.39 -16.04
CA ALA A 520 4.40 18.22 -15.63
C ALA A 520 5.89 18.40 -15.95
N TYR A 521 6.23 18.81 -17.17
CA TYR A 521 7.61 19.11 -17.57
C TYR A 521 8.24 20.20 -16.69
N MET A 522 7.54 21.32 -16.47
CA MET A 522 8.05 22.41 -15.63
C MET A 522 8.33 21.97 -14.19
N VAL A 523 7.42 21.21 -13.57
CA VAL A 523 7.52 20.80 -12.17
C VAL A 523 8.57 19.69 -11.98
N PHE A 524 8.69 18.78 -12.94
CA PHE A 524 9.60 17.64 -12.86
C PHE A 524 10.89 17.82 -13.69
N SER A 525 11.18 18.98 -14.25
CA SER A 525 12.46 19.21 -14.95
C SER A 525 13.62 19.25 -13.94
N PRO A 526 14.76 18.59 -14.21
CA PRO A 526 15.13 17.92 -15.47
C PRO A 526 14.82 16.41 -15.52
N TYR A 527 14.12 15.84 -14.53
CA TYR A 527 13.78 14.41 -14.50
C TYR A 527 12.96 13.96 -15.72
N LEU A 528 11.96 14.74 -16.16
CA LEU A 528 11.23 14.45 -17.39
C LEU A 528 12.01 14.95 -18.61
N ASP A 529 12.49 14.02 -19.44
CA ASP A 529 12.98 14.34 -20.78
C ASP A 529 11.82 14.48 -21.79
N VAL A 530 12.17 14.82 -23.04
CA VAL A 530 11.20 15.02 -24.13
C VAL A 530 10.39 13.75 -24.41
N THR A 531 11.02 12.58 -24.42
CA THR A 531 10.36 11.30 -24.71
C THR A 531 9.39 10.92 -23.61
N MET A 532 9.78 11.08 -22.35
CA MET A 532 8.90 10.88 -21.19
C MET A 532 7.74 11.86 -21.21
N THR A 533 7.99 13.13 -21.54
CA THR A 533 6.95 14.16 -21.62
C THR A 533 5.92 13.83 -22.70
N ILE A 534 6.35 13.40 -23.89
CA ILE A 534 5.46 12.96 -24.97
C ILE A 534 4.66 11.72 -24.53
N SER A 535 5.29 10.78 -23.83
CA SER A 535 4.62 9.58 -23.31
C SER A 535 3.56 9.93 -22.26
N CYS A 536 3.87 10.84 -21.35
CA CYS A 536 2.92 11.40 -20.38
C CYS A 536 1.77 12.14 -21.07
N ALA A 537 2.03 12.90 -22.13
CA ALA A 537 1.00 13.56 -22.91
C ALA A 537 0.08 12.55 -23.62
N ALA A 538 0.63 11.50 -24.24
CA ALA A 538 -0.15 10.44 -24.87
C ALA A 538 -1.04 9.71 -23.84
N ALA A 539 -0.48 9.36 -22.68
CA ALA A 539 -1.24 8.78 -21.58
C ALA A 539 -2.32 9.74 -21.07
N GLY A 540 -1.97 11.01 -20.83
CA GLY A 540 -2.88 12.07 -20.40
C GLY A 540 -4.05 12.27 -21.37
N PHE A 541 -3.80 12.21 -22.68
CA PHE A 541 -4.82 12.28 -23.70
C PHE A 541 -5.80 11.10 -23.61
N VAL A 542 -5.31 9.87 -23.48
CA VAL A 542 -6.16 8.67 -23.33
C VAL A 542 -7.02 8.78 -22.06
N LEU A 543 -6.44 9.22 -20.95
CA LEU A 543 -7.14 9.40 -19.68
C LEU A 543 -8.23 10.48 -19.79
N ALA A 544 -7.89 11.66 -20.34
CA ALA A 544 -8.85 12.74 -20.54
C ALA A 544 -9.95 12.35 -21.53
N ALA A 545 -9.59 11.66 -22.62
CA ALA A 545 -10.52 11.13 -23.62
C ALA A 545 -11.51 10.14 -22.99
N ALA A 546 -11.08 9.27 -22.07
CA ALA A 546 -11.97 8.36 -21.36
C ALA A 546 -13.06 9.11 -20.59
N VAL A 547 -12.69 10.22 -19.95
CA VAL A 547 -13.64 11.06 -19.20
C VAL A 547 -14.61 11.78 -20.14
N VAL A 548 -14.11 12.48 -21.16
CA VAL A 548 -14.96 13.34 -22.02
C VAL A 548 -15.79 12.55 -23.04
N SER A 549 -15.46 11.28 -23.29
CA SER A 549 -16.22 10.41 -24.21
C SER A 549 -17.16 9.44 -23.48
N CYS A 550 -17.32 9.56 -22.16
CA CYS A 550 -18.02 8.57 -21.33
C CYS A 550 -19.51 8.37 -21.65
N ASP A 551 -20.15 9.32 -22.36
CA ASP A 551 -21.52 9.22 -22.86
C ASP A 551 -21.63 8.62 -24.28
N LEU A 552 -20.50 8.44 -24.97
CA LEU A 552 -20.41 7.88 -26.32
C LEU A 552 -20.19 6.35 -26.27
N LYS A 553 -20.58 5.65 -27.34
CA LYS A 553 -20.31 4.20 -27.46
C LYS A 553 -18.81 3.90 -27.43
N VAL A 554 -18.00 4.72 -28.12
CA VAL A 554 -16.53 4.60 -28.15
C VAL A 554 -15.90 4.78 -26.78
N GLY A 555 -16.51 5.57 -25.89
CA GLY A 555 -15.98 5.83 -24.55
C GLY A 555 -15.82 4.58 -23.70
N LYS A 556 -16.57 3.51 -23.96
CA LYS A 556 -16.36 2.21 -23.30
C LYS A 556 -14.99 1.61 -23.63
N ILE A 557 -14.56 1.73 -24.89
CA ILE A 557 -13.26 1.25 -25.36
C ILE A 557 -12.16 2.15 -24.78
N VAL A 558 -12.33 3.46 -24.86
CA VAL A 558 -11.35 4.43 -24.35
C VAL A 558 -11.16 4.30 -22.83
N ALA A 559 -12.23 4.11 -22.06
CA ALA A 559 -12.15 3.86 -20.61
C ALA A 559 -11.43 2.54 -20.28
N THR A 560 -11.59 1.52 -21.13
CA THR A 560 -10.86 0.24 -20.98
C THR A 560 -9.36 0.46 -21.26
N LEU A 561 -9.01 1.17 -22.34
CA LEU A 561 -7.62 1.52 -22.65
C LEU A 561 -6.98 2.37 -21.55
N ALA A 562 -7.70 3.37 -21.04
CA ALA A 562 -7.27 4.21 -19.93
C ALA A 562 -7.04 3.40 -18.64
N THR A 563 -7.88 2.40 -18.37
CA THR A 563 -7.68 1.45 -17.26
C THR A 563 -6.39 0.65 -17.44
N LEU A 564 -6.08 0.21 -18.67
CA LEU A 564 -4.83 -0.51 -18.97
C LEU A 564 -3.59 0.37 -18.82
N VAL A 565 -3.66 1.65 -19.22
CA VAL A 565 -2.58 2.63 -19.00
C VAL A 565 -2.28 2.78 -17.51
N MET A 566 -3.33 2.95 -16.69
CA MET A 566 -3.17 3.02 -15.23
C MET A 566 -2.61 1.73 -14.65
N ALA A 567 -3.15 0.57 -15.06
CA ALA A 567 -2.68 -0.73 -14.60
C ALA A 567 -1.21 -0.97 -14.96
N PHE A 568 -0.77 -0.57 -16.16
CA PHE A 568 0.61 -0.75 -16.61
C PHE A 568 1.60 0.04 -15.74
N SER A 569 1.32 1.32 -15.48
CA SER A 569 2.16 2.14 -14.60
C SER A 569 2.11 1.64 -13.15
N GLY A 570 0.91 1.32 -12.64
CA GLY A 570 0.74 0.86 -11.26
C GLY A 570 1.40 -0.48 -10.97
N PHE A 571 1.16 -1.50 -11.80
CA PHE A 571 1.74 -2.83 -11.62
C PHE A 571 3.25 -2.88 -11.84
N ALA A 572 3.82 -1.88 -12.53
CA ALA A 572 5.26 -1.77 -12.68
C ALA A 572 5.97 -1.37 -11.36
N ILE A 573 5.26 -0.82 -10.37
CA ILE A 573 5.87 -0.33 -9.12
C ILE A 573 6.23 -1.47 -8.18
N ASN A 574 5.25 -2.32 -7.89
CA ASN A 574 5.41 -3.46 -6.99
C ASN A 574 5.88 -4.68 -7.80
N PRO A 575 6.99 -5.33 -7.42
CA PRO A 575 7.37 -6.59 -8.06
C PRO A 575 6.33 -7.68 -7.78
N VAL A 576 6.36 -8.76 -8.56
CA VAL A 576 5.72 -10.03 -8.17
C VAL A 576 6.83 -10.95 -7.70
N GLN A 577 6.92 -11.12 -6.39
CA GLN A 577 7.95 -11.91 -5.72
C GLN A 577 7.37 -13.29 -5.34
N TYR A 578 8.10 -14.36 -5.65
CA TYR A 578 7.80 -15.70 -5.17
C TYR A 578 8.51 -15.97 -3.84
N SER A 579 7.79 -16.59 -2.91
CA SER A 579 8.26 -17.05 -1.60
C SER A 579 8.77 -15.95 -0.65
N SER A 580 9.10 -16.35 0.58
CA SER A 580 9.77 -15.51 1.57
C SER A 580 11.27 -15.79 1.71
N ALA A 581 11.86 -16.60 0.82
CA ALA A 581 13.26 -17.02 0.89
C ALA A 581 14.27 -15.86 1.06
N PRO A 582 14.09 -14.68 0.42
CA PRO A 582 14.99 -13.55 0.65
C PRO A 582 15.09 -13.08 2.11
N ILE A 583 14.11 -13.40 2.97
CA ILE A 583 14.12 -13.08 4.40
C ILE A 583 14.44 -14.32 5.26
N THR A 584 13.88 -15.47 4.92
CA THR A 584 13.89 -16.66 5.79
C THR A 584 15.03 -17.64 5.49
N ASP A 585 15.57 -17.60 4.28
CA ASP A 585 16.56 -18.57 3.79
C ASP A 585 17.86 -17.85 3.43
N GLN A 586 18.43 -17.13 4.40
CA GLN A 586 19.74 -16.49 4.27
C GLN A 586 20.79 -17.25 5.09
N PRO A 587 21.95 -17.61 4.51
CA PRO A 587 23.00 -18.34 5.24
C PRO A 587 23.44 -17.65 6.54
N VAL A 588 23.59 -16.33 6.53
CA VAL A 588 23.93 -15.55 7.74
C VAL A 588 22.85 -15.67 8.83
N VAL A 589 21.58 -15.66 8.44
CA VAL A 589 20.44 -15.79 9.37
C VAL A 589 20.36 -17.21 9.92
N GLN A 590 20.55 -18.23 9.07
CA GLN A 590 20.57 -19.63 9.50
C GLN A 590 21.65 -19.89 10.53
N GLN A 591 22.87 -19.39 10.30
CA GLN A 591 23.96 -19.50 11.26
C GLN A 591 23.61 -18.84 12.60
N VAL A 592 23.11 -17.60 12.59
CA VAL A 592 22.75 -16.88 13.82
C VAL A 592 21.62 -17.58 14.56
N ARG A 593 20.62 -18.14 13.86
CA ARG A 593 19.55 -18.94 14.46
C ARG A 593 20.09 -20.19 15.15
N ILE A 594 20.97 -20.94 14.50
CA ILE A 594 21.60 -22.14 15.09
C ILE A 594 22.35 -21.75 16.36
N LEU A 595 23.14 -20.67 16.34
CA LEU A 595 23.84 -20.17 17.52
C LEU A 595 22.88 -19.76 18.64
N GLN A 596 21.79 -19.06 18.32
CA GLN A 596 20.76 -18.63 19.26
C GLN A 596 20.01 -19.83 19.89
N GLU A 597 19.76 -20.89 19.13
CA GLU A 597 19.10 -22.12 19.62
C GLU A 597 20.03 -22.91 20.56
N HIS A 598 21.34 -22.93 20.30
CA HIS A 598 22.32 -23.63 21.14
C HIS A 598 22.63 -22.87 22.44
N LYS A 599 22.84 -21.55 22.36
CA LYS A 599 23.14 -20.70 23.52
C LYS A 599 22.37 -19.38 23.39
N PRO A 600 21.16 -19.29 23.96
CA PRO A 600 20.33 -18.09 23.87
C PRO A 600 21.01 -16.87 24.48
N GLY A 601 20.95 -15.74 23.78
CA GLY A 601 21.42 -14.45 24.28
C GLY A 601 20.78 -13.27 23.55
N VAL A 602 21.29 -12.08 23.82
CA VAL A 602 20.88 -10.84 23.14
C VAL A 602 21.91 -10.47 22.09
N TRP A 603 21.46 -10.30 20.85
CA TRP A 603 22.28 -9.91 19.72
C TRP A 603 22.29 -8.40 19.51
N VAL A 604 23.37 -7.91 18.91
CA VAL A 604 23.46 -6.60 18.27
C VAL A 604 24.03 -6.78 16.87
N ALA A 605 23.45 -6.10 15.89
CA ALA A 605 24.10 -5.91 14.59
C ALA A 605 25.00 -4.67 14.65
N GLU A 606 26.21 -4.74 14.10
CA GLU A 606 27.23 -3.67 14.13
C GLU A 606 27.84 -3.44 12.74
N GLY A 607 28.20 -2.19 12.47
CA GLY A 607 28.78 -1.80 11.19
C GLY A 607 27.76 -1.69 10.05
N GLY A 608 28.21 -1.24 8.88
CA GLY A 608 27.40 -1.16 7.65
C GLY A 608 25.96 -0.64 7.83
N ASN A 609 24.99 -1.43 7.36
CA ASN A 609 23.55 -1.18 7.48
C ASN A 609 22.92 -1.90 8.69
N CYS A 610 23.64 -2.00 9.82
CA CYS A 610 23.27 -2.80 10.99
C CYS A 610 21.83 -2.65 11.47
N ALA A 611 21.27 -1.43 11.51
CA ALA A 611 19.89 -1.22 11.94
C ALA A 611 18.85 -1.97 11.09
N ARG A 612 19.16 -2.20 9.80
CA ARG A 612 18.33 -3.02 8.92
C ARG A 612 18.52 -4.50 9.21
N LEU A 613 19.78 -4.94 9.29
CA LEU A 613 20.12 -6.34 9.59
C LEU A 613 19.51 -6.80 10.93
N ALA A 614 19.48 -5.92 11.94
CA ALA A 614 18.81 -6.19 13.20
C ALA A 614 17.32 -6.54 13.04
N ASN A 615 16.61 -5.88 12.12
CA ASN A 615 15.22 -6.22 11.81
C ASN A 615 15.09 -7.58 11.11
N LEU A 616 16.07 -7.95 10.28
CA LEU A 616 16.11 -9.29 9.68
C LEU A 616 16.32 -10.39 10.72
N LEU A 617 17.13 -10.14 11.75
CA LEU A 617 17.36 -11.07 12.85
C LEU A 617 16.07 -11.33 13.66
N VAL A 618 15.36 -10.28 14.08
CA VAL A 618 14.09 -10.43 14.83
C VAL A 618 12.97 -11.06 13.98
N ALA A 619 12.95 -10.82 12.67
CA ALA A 619 12.04 -11.49 11.73
C ALA A 619 12.24 -13.01 11.70
N ASN A 620 13.38 -13.49 12.19
CA ASN A 620 13.80 -14.87 12.22
C ASN A 620 13.99 -15.41 13.65
N GLY A 621 13.34 -14.79 14.63
CA GLY A 621 13.28 -15.29 16.01
C GLY A 621 14.50 -14.99 16.89
N VAL A 622 15.41 -14.12 16.42
CA VAL A 622 16.63 -13.78 17.17
C VAL A 622 16.42 -12.49 17.97
N LYS A 623 16.54 -12.56 19.31
CA LYS A 623 16.41 -11.38 20.18
C LYS A 623 17.54 -10.40 19.90
N THR A 624 17.20 -9.20 19.43
CA THR A 624 18.18 -8.22 18.97
C THR A 624 17.92 -6.83 19.56
N PHE A 625 18.94 -6.27 20.20
CA PHE A 625 18.86 -5.01 20.94
C PHE A 625 18.63 -3.80 20.03
N ASN A 626 19.37 -3.68 18.92
CA ASN A 626 19.29 -2.53 18.02
C ASN A 626 18.30 -2.72 16.87
N ALA A 627 17.35 -3.66 17.00
CA ALA A 627 16.18 -3.71 16.14
C ALA A 627 15.37 -2.41 16.29
N LEU A 628 14.53 -2.11 15.28
CA LEU A 628 13.74 -0.88 15.23
C LEU A 628 13.00 -0.63 16.54
N ALA A 629 13.30 0.50 17.17
CA ALA A 629 12.60 0.96 18.37
C ALA A 629 11.36 1.75 17.95
N VAL A 630 10.20 1.08 17.91
CA VAL A 630 8.93 1.78 17.64
C VAL A 630 8.58 2.75 18.77
N THR A 631 8.85 2.33 20.00
CA THR A 631 8.86 3.20 21.19
C THR A 631 10.24 3.18 21.83
N PRO A 632 10.73 4.31 22.34
CA PRO A 632 12.07 4.38 22.91
C PRO A 632 12.15 3.62 24.23
N ASP A 633 13.27 2.92 24.43
CA ASP A 633 13.62 2.32 25.71
C ASP A 633 14.42 3.30 26.57
N LEU A 634 13.72 4.21 27.23
CA LEU A 634 14.35 5.23 28.07
C LEU A 634 15.09 4.62 29.28
N GLN A 635 14.64 3.47 29.79
CA GLN A 635 15.27 2.84 30.96
C GLN A 635 16.56 2.10 30.58
N GLY A 636 16.57 1.39 29.44
CA GLY A 636 17.79 0.79 28.90
C GLY A 636 18.84 1.85 28.57
N MET A 637 18.43 2.95 27.94
CA MET A 637 19.37 4.03 27.57
C MET A 637 20.00 4.73 28.79
N LYS A 638 19.34 4.77 29.95
CA LYS A 638 19.93 5.30 31.20
C LYS A 638 21.16 4.55 31.69
N ARG A 639 21.40 3.31 31.24
CA ARG A 639 22.65 2.58 31.55
C ARG A 639 23.86 3.16 30.83
N LEU A 640 23.62 3.89 29.74
CA LEU A 640 24.64 4.61 28.97
C LEU A 640 24.60 6.12 29.21
N ASP A 641 23.45 6.66 29.60
CA ASP A 641 23.21 8.09 29.86
C ASP A 641 22.47 8.30 31.19
N PRO A 642 23.14 8.11 32.35
CA PRO A 642 22.49 8.18 33.67
C PRO A 642 21.83 9.54 33.95
N ASP A 643 22.46 10.61 33.50
CA ASP A 643 22.00 11.99 33.71
C ASP A 643 20.97 12.47 32.67
N GLY A 644 20.69 11.66 31.63
CA GLY A 644 19.71 12.00 30.59
C GLY A 644 20.19 13.08 29.61
N THR A 645 21.49 13.34 29.51
CA THR A 645 22.10 14.38 28.67
C THR A 645 21.70 14.22 27.20
N TRP A 646 21.56 12.99 26.73
CA TRP A 646 21.28 12.67 25.33
C TRP A 646 19.84 12.22 25.09
N GLN A 647 18.94 12.36 26.08
CA GLN A 647 17.56 11.88 25.99
C GLN A 647 16.81 12.43 24.78
N ARG A 648 17.08 13.67 24.36
CA ARG A 648 16.47 14.23 23.15
C ARG A 648 16.81 13.44 21.87
N ILE A 649 17.93 12.73 21.84
CA ILE A 649 18.35 11.88 20.71
C ILE A 649 17.62 10.54 20.77
N TYR A 650 17.70 9.78 21.87
CA TYR A 650 17.11 8.42 21.90
C TYR A 650 15.61 8.37 22.24
N ASN A 651 14.98 9.45 22.72
CA ASN A 651 13.54 9.52 22.97
C ASN A 651 12.73 9.69 21.66
N ARG A 652 12.75 8.68 20.78
CA ARG A 652 12.04 8.70 19.49
C ARG A 652 11.79 7.30 18.93
N TYR A 653 10.87 7.23 17.96
CA TYR A 653 10.86 6.15 16.98
C TYR A 653 12.20 6.18 16.20
N ALA A 654 12.96 5.08 16.18
CA ALA A 654 14.24 5.10 15.46
C ALA A 654 14.81 3.75 15.02
N PHE A 655 15.51 3.80 13.87
CA PHE A 655 16.58 2.89 13.52
C PHE A 655 17.83 3.20 14.36
N ILE A 656 18.38 2.16 15.01
CA ILE A 656 19.51 2.29 15.92
C ILE A 656 20.75 1.64 15.30
N SER A 657 21.71 2.47 14.91
CA SER A 657 23.01 1.98 14.45
C SER A 657 23.97 1.85 15.63
N ILE A 658 24.77 0.78 15.67
CA ILE A 658 25.79 0.56 16.69
C ILE A 658 27.18 0.65 16.05
N ASN A 659 28.08 1.34 16.73
CA ASN A 659 29.50 1.41 16.40
C ASN A 659 30.32 1.04 17.64
N ILE A 660 31.21 0.06 17.51
CA ILE A 660 32.02 -0.43 18.63
C ILE A 660 33.43 0.19 18.60
N VAL A 661 33.85 0.73 19.76
CA VAL A 661 35.14 1.42 19.95
C VAL A 661 35.88 0.89 21.18
N ASP A 662 37.19 1.11 21.21
CA ASP A 662 38.05 0.59 22.28
C ASP A 662 37.88 1.36 23.60
N LYS A 663 37.62 2.67 23.52
CA LYS A 663 37.49 3.57 24.68
C LYS A 663 36.20 4.39 24.62
N PRO A 664 35.64 4.79 25.78
CA PRO A 664 34.46 5.65 25.81
C PRO A 664 34.68 6.96 25.07
N VAL A 665 33.66 7.43 24.35
CA VAL A 665 33.67 8.71 23.64
C VAL A 665 32.86 9.75 24.40
N GLU A 666 33.24 11.03 24.26
CA GLU A 666 32.53 12.15 24.90
C GLU A 666 31.08 12.28 24.40
N LYS A 667 30.82 11.94 23.13
CA LYS A 667 29.50 12.02 22.48
C LYS A 667 29.03 10.65 22.00
N PRO A 668 28.50 9.79 22.89
CA PRO A 668 28.12 8.42 22.53
C PRO A 668 26.88 8.36 21.65
N PHE A 669 26.00 9.38 21.66
CA PHE A 669 24.79 9.43 20.83
C PHE A 669 24.90 10.49 19.74
N LYS A 670 24.62 10.10 18.49
CA LYS A 670 24.57 11.01 17.34
C LYS A 670 23.27 10.85 16.57
N LEU A 671 22.52 11.93 16.40
CA LEU A 671 21.32 11.94 15.57
C LEU A 671 21.72 11.93 14.09
N SER A 672 21.20 10.97 13.33
CA SER A 672 21.50 10.78 11.91
C SER A 672 20.35 11.23 11.00
N ALA A 673 19.11 10.98 11.44
CA ALA A 673 17.88 11.45 10.82
C ALA A 673 16.80 11.65 11.89
N ASN A 674 15.61 12.12 11.50
CA ASN A 674 14.50 12.29 12.46
C ASN A 674 14.10 10.95 13.13
N ASP A 675 14.27 9.85 12.41
CA ASP A 675 13.95 8.47 12.76
C ASP A 675 15.18 7.56 12.78
N ALA A 676 16.40 8.12 12.93
CA ALA A 676 17.61 7.31 13.03
C ALA A 676 18.69 7.97 13.89
N TYR A 677 19.37 7.18 14.72
CA TYR A 677 20.53 7.62 15.47
C TYR A 677 21.57 6.52 15.60
N THR A 678 22.81 6.93 15.90
CA THR A 678 23.94 6.02 16.13
C THR A 678 24.35 6.08 17.59
N ILE A 679 24.62 4.90 18.17
CA ILE A 679 25.25 4.76 19.49
C ILE A 679 26.67 4.25 19.29
N THR A 680 27.65 4.97 19.85
CA THR A 680 29.05 4.55 19.91
C THR A 680 29.33 4.00 21.31
N VAL A 681 29.73 2.74 21.40
CA VAL A 681 29.83 2.00 22.66
C VAL A 681 31.12 1.18 22.75
N THR A 682 31.58 0.95 23.97
CA THR A 682 32.61 -0.03 24.31
C THR A 682 31.98 -1.41 24.58
N PRO A 683 32.79 -2.49 24.63
CA PRO A 683 32.27 -3.82 25.00
C PRO A 683 31.68 -3.88 26.41
N GLU A 684 32.25 -3.16 27.37
CA GLU A 684 31.68 -3.04 28.72
C GLU A 684 30.28 -2.41 28.67
N GLN A 685 30.11 -1.35 27.88
CA GLN A 685 28.82 -0.70 27.69
C GLN A 685 27.79 -1.60 26.99
N LEU A 686 28.23 -2.46 26.07
CA LEU A 686 27.38 -3.50 25.48
C LEU A 686 26.94 -4.53 26.52
N GLU A 687 27.85 -5.00 27.37
CA GLU A 687 27.53 -5.93 28.46
C GLU A 687 26.52 -5.29 29.44
N ARG A 688 26.66 -4.00 29.77
CA ARG A 688 25.68 -3.25 30.58
C ARG A 688 24.30 -3.17 29.94
N LEU A 689 24.21 -3.20 28.61
CA LEU A 689 22.95 -3.30 27.87
C LEU A 689 22.41 -4.74 27.79
N GLY A 690 23.09 -5.72 28.38
CA GLY A 690 22.72 -7.13 28.37
C GLY A 690 23.09 -7.85 27.06
N VAL A 691 23.92 -7.24 26.21
CA VAL A 691 24.31 -7.80 24.91
C VAL A 691 25.33 -8.92 25.12
N THR A 692 25.06 -10.08 24.53
CA THR A 692 25.91 -11.27 24.60
C THR A 692 26.65 -11.50 23.28
N TYR A 693 25.98 -11.21 22.16
CA TYR A 693 26.47 -11.52 20.82
C TYR A 693 26.47 -10.30 19.90
N VAL A 694 27.45 -10.23 19.02
CA VAL A 694 27.57 -9.19 18.00
C VAL A 694 27.69 -9.81 16.62
N LEU A 695 26.82 -9.44 15.70
CA LEU A 695 26.96 -9.72 14.27
C LEU A 695 27.54 -8.48 13.60
N SER A 696 28.75 -8.57 13.07
CA SER A 696 29.53 -7.40 12.67
C SER A 696 30.16 -7.57 11.29
N THR A 697 30.13 -6.49 10.49
CA THR A 697 30.91 -6.37 9.25
C THR A 697 32.39 -6.09 9.52
N ASN A 698 32.72 -5.61 10.72
CA ASN A 698 34.08 -5.33 11.15
C ASN A 698 34.76 -6.57 11.75
N ASP A 699 36.08 -6.61 11.61
CA ASP A 699 36.93 -7.67 12.18
C ASP A 699 37.27 -7.38 13.66
N LEU A 700 36.30 -7.63 14.55
CA LEU A 700 36.37 -7.22 15.95
C LEU A 700 37.40 -8.01 16.76
N ASN A 701 37.72 -9.24 16.39
CA ASN A 701 38.71 -10.06 17.12
C ASN A 701 40.17 -9.61 16.91
N LYS A 702 40.44 -8.76 15.90
CA LYS A 702 41.76 -8.16 15.65
C LYS A 702 42.03 -6.90 16.45
N ARG A 703 41.00 -6.32 17.09
CA ARG A 703 41.11 -5.14 17.93
C ARG A 703 41.31 -5.54 19.39
N ARG A 704 41.99 -4.67 20.17
CA ARG A 704 42.18 -4.86 21.61
C ARG A 704 41.23 -3.93 22.36
N PHE A 705 40.42 -4.50 23.25
CA PHE A 705 39.49 -3.76 24.09
C PHE A 705 39.91 -3.90 25.55
N ASP A 706 39.86 -2.81 26.31
CA ASP A 706 40.31 -2.78 27.70
C ASP A 706 39.46 -3.75 28.56
N GLY A 707 40.05 -4.90 28.93
CA GLY A 707 39.37 -5.93 29.74
C GLY A 707 38.34 -6.80 29.00
N TYR A 708 38.24 -6.70 27.68
CA TYR A 708 37.28 -7.47 26.87
C TYR A 708 37.89 -7.99 25.57
N ARG A 709 37.30 -9.06 25.02
CA ARG A 709 37.56 -9.56 23.67
C ARG A 709 36.29 -10.01 22.98
N PHE A 710 36.30 -9.94 21.65
CA PHE A 710 35.28 -10.55 20.81
C PHE A 710 35.79 -11.89 20.30
N VAL A 711 35.18 -12.99 20.75
CA VAL A 711 35.52 -14.34 20.27
C VAL A 711 34.64 -14.68 19.08
N LYS A 712 35.26 -14.99 17.94
CA LYS A 712 34.52 -15.44 16.74
C LYS A 712 33.86 -16.79 17.05
N ILE A 713 32.54 -16.87 16.90
CA ILE A 713 31.73 -18.06 17.23
C ILE A 713 31.07 -18.71 16.01
N GLY A 714 31.38 -18.23 14.80
CA GLY A 714 30.85 -18.77 13.55
C GLY A 714 31.62 -18.23 12.35
N GLU A 715 31.23 -18.66 11.15
CA GLU A 715 31.87 -18.25 9.90
C GLU A 715 31.49 -16.82 9.51
N THR A 716 32.34 -16.22 8.66
CA THR A 716 32.03 -14.92 8.05
C THR A 716 31.20 -15.18 6.80
N VAL A 717 29.93 -14.78 6.82
CA VAL A 717 28.96 -15.07 5.77
C VAL A 717 28.38 -13.76 5.27
N SER A 718 28.43 -13.53 3.95
CA SER A 718 27.98 -12.26 3.34
C SER A 718 28.66 -11.01 3.92
N GLY A 719 29.90 -11.15 4.42
CA GLY A 719 30.65 -10.08 5.07
C GLY A 719 30.33 -9.90 6.56
N GLU A 720 29.37 -10.64 7.11
CA GLU A 720 28.96 -10.57 8.51
C GLU A 720 29.59 -11.68 9.34
N THR A 721 30.16 -11.35 10.49
CA THR A 721 30.81 -12.30 11.39
C THR A 721 30.16 -12.28 12.77
N PRO A 722 29.75 -13.44 13.33
CA PRO A 722 29.21 -13.50 14.68
C PRO A 722 30.34 -13.62 15.72
N TYR A 723 30.22 -12.82 16.78
CA TYR A 723 31.13 -12.78 17.91
C TYR A 723 30.38 -12.93 19.24
N GLU A 724 31.03 -13.54 20.21
CA GLU A 724 30.63 -13.51 21.63
C GLU A 724 31.47 -12.44 22.37
N VAL A 725 30.79 -11.62 23.16
CA VAL A 725 31.44 -10.65 24.05
C VAL A 725 31.95 -11.38 25.28
N GLN A 726 33.27 -11.35 25.53
CA GLN A 726 33.87 -11.99 26.70
C GLN A 726 34.71 -11.00 27.49
N ARG A 727 34.47 -10.96 28.80
CA ARG A 727 35.35 -10.27 29.75
C ARG A 727 36.64 -11.06 29.95
N ILE A 728 37.77 -10.38 29.88
CA ILE A 728 39.09 -10.94 30.19
C ILE A 728 39.31 -10.71 31.69
N ASN A 729 39.40 -11.81 32.43
CA ASN A 729 39.74 -11.79 33.86
C ASN A 729 41.21 -11.48 34.09
#